data_AF-A0A1H0QGV1-F1
#
_entry.id   AF-A0A1H0QGV1-F1
#
_cell.length_a   1.000
_cell.length_b   1.000
_cell.length_c   1.000
_cell.angle_alpha   90.00
_cell.angle_beta   90.00
_cell.angle_gamma   90.00
#
_symmetry.space_group_name_H-M   'P 1'
#
loop_
_entity.id
_entity.type
_entity.pdbx_description
1 polymer ?
#
loop_
_entity_poly.entity_id
_entity_poly.type
_entity_poly.pdbx_seq_one_letter_code
_entity_poly.pdbx_strand_id
1 'polypeptide(L)'
;MLAVAVVASAGAVMLGALTPSADALAQVAGPAQAPVAPQGARAASTAAAPNVAFHYGSKPPVDLLQAFDVAVVEPDSGFDPRQAKTPNTAWFSYVSLGEVLPSRAYFKDIPKSWLTGSNDAWNARVVDQAADGWPAFYVDKVITPLWDRGYRGFFIDTMDSYHLVARTDAERARQEAGMVRVIQAIKARYPDAKLLFNRGFEILPQVHALAYGVVFESLFRGWNQAQGAYTEVSQQDRDWLLNQARIIRDQYKLPVISIDYCAPADRTCQRDAARRIRALGITPYVTDSGLQTVGVGQIEVLPRRVLVLQESQPGVSIDNSEGVRFVSMPLNYLGYRVEFAETRDALPEITPDRYAGVVVWSNGYFTRNAARYQAWLEKLSAQGVPVAFMNGFGMPANSPLLRSLGLKAVKGRVSSPVQIVSQDKMMGFEQPVAPDATEAVAVQVQDGAASTRSLLRLRAGSLTYDAAAITKWGGYVTGPYAVRQNYAIRQNSSSDQDRWIVQPLDFLREALRLRPMPVPDTTTESGRRLLTIHIDGDGFASKAEIPGGGFSGEVLFREIFDRYRLPMTMSVIEGEVGKSGMYPKLTAELEPIARKIFAQPYVEVASHTYSHPFEWGRTVPGQQSDARVTEGDEEFHLAIPGYKMDLNREIGGSIDYINKVLSPNKPVKMLLWPGDCQAPPEAIKLTDAAGVLNMNGGDTLITRSNPTWTAIAPLGIHKADNTFQVFATNQNENVYTNLWRGPYYGFERVIETYEMTEKPYRFKAVNIYYHSYAGTKVASLKALRTVYDYVLTQNLLPMHSTDYVLKVLDWQDMAVARELGDGADGAPAGGAWVVRGDGNLRNLRWVGDGVPDVATAQGVTGSSPAPGGGVYVHLDGGNARFSFVPAATHAVPELPEANGLVRDWHRDGGATRFAFSGYYKPFFRLANAGQCSVTIDGKPARGVRESNTLRFDTPAVNDPIHVQQQVEVRCGA
;
A
#
# COMPACT_ATOMS: atom_id res chain seq x y z
N MET A 1 -21.62 0.20 32.08
CA MET A 1 -22.34 -0.08 33.35
C MET A 1 -22.25 1.15 34.24
N LEU A 2 -23.29 1.36 35.05
CA LEU A 2 -23.54 2.44 36.00
C LEU A 2 -23.93 3.83 35.44
N ALA A 3 -25.24 4.04 35.47
CA ALA A 3 -25.95 5.31 35.41
C ALA A 3 -26.18 5.83 36.84
N VAL A 4 -26.12 7.15 37.04
CA VAL A 4 -26.84 7.88 38.10
C VAL A 4 -27.27 9.22 37.53
N ALA A 5 -28.56 9.54 37.68
CA ALA A 5 -29.20 10.79 37.29
C ALA A 5 -29.41 11.68 38.53
N VAL A 6 -29.23 13.02 38.42
CA VAL A 6 -29.98 14.04 39.18
C VAL A 6 -30.05 15.37 38.37
N VAL A 7 -31.18 16.04 38.57
CA VAL A 7 -31.86 17.20 37.97
C VAL A 7 -31.33 18.60 38.36
N ALA A 8 -31.60 19.60 37.49
CA ALA A 8 -31.70 21.07 37.67
C ALA A 8 -30.40 21.87 37.94
N SER A 9 -30.20 23.13 37.51
CA SER A 9 -31.13 24.24 37.21
C SER A 9 -30.44 25.34 36.38
N ALA A 10 -31.28 26.20 35.78
CA ALA A 10 -30.95 27.35 34.95
C ALA A 10 -30.14 28.47 35.63
N GLY A 11 -29.44 29.26 34.81
CA GLY A 11 -28.79 30.51 35.22
C GLY A 11 -28.14 31.23 34.04
N ALA A 12 -28.95 31.86 33.19
CA ALA A 12 -28.49 32.80 32.18
C ALA A 12 -28.04 34.10 32.84
N VAL A 13 -26.88 34.64 32.44
CA VAL A 13 -26.53 36.05 32.65
C VAL A 13 -25.93 36.59 31.36
N MET A 14 -26.71 37.44 30.69
CA MET A 14 -26.27 38.37 29.66
C MET A 14 -25.44 39.49 30.28
N LEU A 15 -24.35 39.87 29.61
CA LEU A 15 -23.74 41.20 29.57
C LEU A 15 -22.97 41.23 28.24
N GLY A 16 -23.13 42.16 27.31
CA GLY A 16 -23.48 43.57 27.43
C GLY A 16 -22.52 44.29 26.49
N ALA A 17 -23.02 44.66 25.32
CA ALA A 17 -22.25 45.25 24.21
C ALA A 17 -21.64 46.60 24.59
N LEU A 18 -20.42 46.87 24.09
CA LEU A 18 -19.92 48.23 23.88
C LEU A 18 -19.10 48.28 22.58
N THR A 19 -19.66 48.99 21.61
CA THR A 19 -19.01 49.50 20.41
C THR A 19 -18.08 50.68 20.76
N PRO A 20 -17.08 50.96 19.90
CA PRO A 20 -16.93 52.35 19.48
C PRO A 20 -16.73 52.48 17.96
N SER A 21 -17.67 53.24 17.38
CA SER A 21 -17.55 54.32 16.41
C SER A 21 -16.26 54.50 15.61
N ALA A 22 -16.47 54.56 14.29
CA ALA A 22 -15.60 55.13 13.29
C ALA A 22 -15.55 56.66 13.38
N ASP A 23 -14.39 57.24 13.06
CA ASP A 23 -14.19 58.50 12.31
C ASP A 23 -12.68 58.58 11.99
N ALA A 24 -12.26 58.36 10.75
CA ALA A 24 -12.15 59.35 9.67
C ALA A 24 -10.93 60.28 9.82
N LEU A 25 -9.87 60.03 9.03
CA LEU A 25 -8.98 61.08 8.52
C LEU A 25 -8.50 60.72 7.11
N ALA A 26 -8.95 61.53 6.16
CA ALA A 26 -8.49 61.57 4.78
C ALA A 26 -7.18 62.34 4.68
N GLN A 27 -6.23 61.85 3.86
CA GLN A 27 -5.12 62.65 3.34
C GLN A 27 -4.86 62.35 1.86
N VAL A 28 -5.33 63.30 1.04
CA VAL A 28 -4.70 63.98 -0.11
C VAL A 28 -3.66 63.22 -0.95
N ALA A 29 -4.01 63.06 -2.23
CA ALA A 29 -3.14 62.66 -3.32
C ALA A 29 -2.24 63.81 -3.82
N GLY A 30 -1.01 63.48 -4.21
CA GLY A 30 -0.03 64.34 -4.89
C GLY A 30 0.94 63.50 -5.74
N PRO A 31 1.58 64.06 -6.78
CA PRO A 31 1.78 63.40 -8.07
C PRO A 31 3.05 62.54 -8.20
N ALA A 32 3.01 61.71 -9.24
CA ALA A 32 3.98 60.71 -9.66
C ALA A 32 5.42 61.22 -9.85
N GLN A 33 6.37 60.43 -9.35
CA GLN A 33 7.76 60.37 -9.84
C GLN A 33 8.12 58.89 -10.04
N ALA A 34 8.54 58.54 -11.25
CA ALA A 34 9.02 57.22 -11.60
C ALA A 34 10.50 57.06 -11.21
N PRO A 35 10.90 55.97 -10.54
CA PRO A 35 12.29 55.54 -10.49
C PRO A 35 12.48 54.21 -11.23
N VAL A 36 13.33 54.27 -12.27
CA VAL A 36 14.35 53.31 -12.70
C VAL A 36 14.18 51.86 -12.20
N ALA A 37 13.94 50.94 -13.14
CA ALA A 37 13.87 49.50 -12.92
C ALA A 37 15.21 48.92 -12.42
N PRO A 38 15.25 48.25 -11.26
CA PRO A 38 16.31 47.32 -10.92
C PRO A 38 16.03 45.97 -11.58
N GLN A 39 17.09 45.37 -12.11
CA GLN A 39 17.11 44.05 -12.72
C GLN A 39 16.59 42.96 -11.76
N GLY A 40 15.66 42.14 -12.26
CA GLY A 40 15.58 40.72 -11.93
C GLY A 40 15.26 40.33 -10.48
N ALA A 41 14.22 40.87 -9.86
CA ALA A 41 13.57 40.17 -8.75
C ALA A 41 12.88 38.92 -9.32
N ARG A 42 13.46 37.74 -9.12
CA ARG A 42 12.73 36.46 -9.22
C ARG A 42 11.45 36.64 -8.43
N ALA A 43 10.30 36.55 -9.09
CA ALA A 43 9.04 36.38 -8.41
C ALA A 43 9.21 35.15 -7.52
N ALA A 44 9.30 35.36 -6.21
CA ALA A 44 9.18 34.30 -5.24
C ALA A 44 7.80 33.72 -5.49
N SER A 45 7.74 32.53 -6.11
CA SER A 45 6.51 31.77 -6.13
C SER A 45 6.12 31.61 -4.67
N THR A 46 4.93 32.07 -4.31
CA THR A 46 4.30 31.70 -3.05
C THR A 46 4.25 30.18 -3.07
N ALA A 47 5.15 29.53 -2.32
CA ALA A 47 5.14 28.08 -2.18
C ALA A 47 3.72 27.68 -1.76
N ALA A 48 3.10 26.76 -2.49
CA ALA A 48 1.77 26.27 -2.15
C ALA A 48 1.77 25.78 -0.69
N ALA A 49 0.73 26.11 0.07
CA ALA A 49 0.61 25.65 1.45
C ALA A 49 0.64 24.11 1.48
N PRO A 50 1.40 23.48 2.39
CA PRO A 50 1.51 22.03 2.46
C PRO A 50 0.13 21.44 2.73
N ASN A 51 -0.17 20.26 2.17
CA ASN A 51 -1.28 19.47 2.67
C ASN A 51 -0.82 18.75 3.96
N VAL A 52 -1.69 18.71 4.97
CA VAL A 52 -1.33 18.28 6.33
C VAL A 52 -2.36 17.28 6.83
N ALA A 53 -1.89 16.27 7.56
CA ALA A 53 -2.73 15.35 8.32
C ALA A 53 -2.33 15.32 9.80
N PHE A 54 -3.31 15.01 10.66
CA PHE A 54 -3.14 14.81 12.10
C PHE A 54 -3.75 13.47 12.48
N HIS A 55 -3.00 12.65 13.22
CA HIS A 55 -3.47 11.33 13.65
C HIS A 55 -2.86 10.89 14.99
N TYR A 56 -3.67 10.82 16.05
CA TYR A 56 -3.26 10.46 17.42
C TYR A 56 -3.71 9.06 17.85
N GLY A 57 -4.24 8.25 16.93
CA GLY A 57 -4.49 6.83 17.20
C GLY A 57 -3.21 6.04 17.48
N SER A 58 -3.30 5.01 18.32
CA SER A 58 -2.17 4.18 18.79
C SER A 58 -1.47 3.37 17.69
N LYS A 59 -2.06 3.29 16.49
CA LYS A 59 -1.46 2.65 15.30
C LYS A 59 -1.69 3.55 14.08
N PRO A 60 -0.81 4.54 13.84
CA PRO A 60 -0.94 5.44 12.70
C PRO A 60 -0.93 4.64 11.38
N PRO A 61 -1.89 4.86 10.46
CA PRO A 61 -1.90 4.20 9.16
C PRO A 61 -0.86 4.87 8.24
N VAL A 62 0.41 4.53 8.43
CA VAL A 62 1.58 5.12 7.73
C VAL A 62 1.38 5.14 6.21
N ASP A 63 0.84 4.04 5.69
CA ASP A 63 0.55 3.84 4.27
C ASP A 63 -0.47 4.83 3.69
N LEU A 64 -1.40 5.35 4.50
CA LEU A 64 -2.36 6.37 4.07
C LEU A 64 -1.84 7.79 4.36
N LEU A 65 -1.18 7.97 5.50
CA LEU A 65 -0.63 9.26 5.93
C LEU A 65 0.52 9.73 5.03
N GLN A 66 1.21 8.82 4.33
CA GLN A 66 2.23 9.20 3.35
C GLN A 66 1.68 9.94 2.13
N ALA A 67 0.35 9.99 1.95
CA ALA A 67 -0.27 10.82 0.93
C ALA A 67 -0.05 12.33 1.16
N PHE A 68 0.26 12.70 2.42
CA PHE A 68 0.40 14.09 2.85
C PHE A 68 1.87 14.55 2.87
N ASP A 69 2.09 15.84 2.64
CA ASP A 69 3.41 16.49 2.72
C ASP A 69 3.89 16.53 4.19
N VAL A 70 2.95 16.73 5.13
CA VAL A 70 3.18 16.70 6.58
C VAL A 70 2.16 15.80 7.26
N ALA A 71 2.63 14.90 8.12
CA ALA A 71 1.80 14.08 8.98
C ALA A 71 2.22 14.26 10.45
N VAL A 72 1.30 14.78 11.27
CA VAL A 72 1.48 14.96 12.71
C VAL A 72 0.94 13.74 13.44
N VAL A 73 1.77 13.11 14.28
CA VAL A 73 1.42 11.90 15.03
C VAL A 73 1.72 12.04 16.51
N GLU A 74 1.01 11.25 17.33
CA GLU A 74 1.30 11.10 18.75
C GLU A 74 2.60 10.30 18.93
N PRO A 75 3.68 10.87 19.50
CA PRO A 75 4.98 10.20 19.60
C PRO A 75 4.97 8.90 20.42
N ASP A 76 4.01 8.73 21.33
CA ASP A 76 3.88 7.52 22.16
C ASP A 76 3.08 6.40 21.46
N SER A 77 2.71 6.56 20.18
CA SER A 77 2.01 5.52 19.40
C SER A 77 2.88 4.32 19.00
N GLY A 78 4.18 4.33 19.32
CA GLY A 78 5.14 3.31 18.88
C GLY A 78 5.64 3.47 17.44
N PHE A 79 5.25 4.53 16.72
CA PHE A 79 5.78 4.83 15.39
C PHE A 79 7.22 5.38 15.45
N ASP A 80 8.09 4.88 14.56
CA ASP A 80 9.46 5.34 14.37
C ASP A 80 9.67 5.83 12.93
N PRO A 81 9.79 7.16 12.70
CA PRO A 81 9.95 7.71 11.35
C PRO A 81 11.24 7.27 10.67
N ARG A 82 12.24 6.76 11.40
CA ARG A 82 13.50 6.25 10.81
C ARG A 82 13.32 4.89 10.13
N GLN A 83 12.28 4.16 10.50
CA GLN A 83 11.95 2.86 9.91
C GLN A 83 10.93 2.97 8.78
N ALA A 84 10.26 4.13 8.66
CA ALA A 84 9.25 4.38 7.63
C ALA A 84 9.91 4.68 6.27
N LYS A 85 9.58 3.89 5.24
CA LYS A 85 10.02 4.13 3.85
C LYS A 85 9.11 5.13 3.14
N THR A 86 8.98 6.34 3.69
CA THR A 86 8.06 7.39 3.19
C THR A 86 8.84 8.66 2.82
N PRO A 87 9.62 8.65 1.73
CA PRO A 87 10.59 9.71 1.42
C PRO A 87 9.95 11.09 1.15
N ASN A 88 8.65 11.12 0.88
CA ASN A 88 7.91 12.32 0.47
C ASN A 88 7.06 12.95 1.59
N THR A 89 7.11 12.41 2.81
CA THR A 89 6.29 12.88 3.94
C THR A 89 7.18 13.32 5.10
N ALA A 90 6.97 14.54 5.56
CA ALA A 90 7.61 15.05 6.75
C ALA A 90 6.80 14.64 7.99
N TRP A 91 7.37 13.75 8.81
CA TRP A 91 6.76 13.32 10.07
C TRP A 91 6.99 14.33 11.18
N PHE A 92 5.90 14.81 11.76
CA PHE A 92 5.88 15.76 12.86
C PHE A 92 5.39 15.04 14.13
N SER A 93 6.01 15.37 15.25
CA SER A 93 5.53 14.90 16.55
C SER A 93 4.59 15.92 17.17
N TYR A 94 3.46 15.46 17.73
CA TYR A 94 2.70 16.23 18.70
C TYR A 94 3.55 16.51 19.94
N VAL A 95 3.56 17.74 20.42
CA VAL A 95 4.10 18.13 21.73
C VAL A 95 3.22 19.22 22.34
N SER A 96 2.98 19.13 23.65
CA SER A 96 2.19 20.12 24.38
C SER A 96 3.12 21.04 25.16
N LEU A 97 3.00 22.36 24.97
CA LEU A 97 3.90 23.36 25.56
C LEU A 97 3.35 23.92 26.88
N GLY A 98 2.09 24.34 26.88
CA GLY A 98 1.41 24.94 28.03
C GLY A 98 0.94 23.93 29.07
N GLU A 99 0.80 22.66 28.66
CA GLU A 99 0.24 21.61 29.48
C GLU A 99 1.07 20.32 29.42
N VAL A 100 0.94 19.50 30.47
CA VAL A 100 1.55 18.18 30.51
C VAL A 100 0.57 17.15 31.08
N LEU A 101 0.45 16.01 30.39
CA LEU A 101 -0.31 14.86 30.89
C LEU A 101 0.51 14.10 31.93
N PRO A 102 -0.08 13.66 33.05
CA PRO A 102 0.62 12.85 34.06
C PRO A 102 1.21 11.53 33.51
N SER A 103 0.70 11.04 32.38
CA SER A 103 1.19 9.84 31.69
C SER A 103 2.51 10.04 30.94
N ARG A 104 2.94 11.28 30.65
CA ARG A 104 4.19 11.54 29.93
C ARG A 104 5.39 11.09 30.77
N ALA A 105 6.34 10.38 30.14
CA ALA A 105 7.51 9.83 30.83
C ALA A 105 8.34 10.90 31.58
N TYR A 106 8.40 12.13 31.04
CA TYR A 106 9.12 13.27 31.62
C TYR A 106 8.33 14.02 32.71
N PHE A 107 7.06 13.70 32.95
CA PHE A 107 6.22 14.42 33.94
C PHE A 107 6.83 14.41 35.34
N LYS A 108 7.37 13.27 35.77
CA LYS A 108 8.00 13.09 37.09
C LYS A 108 9.25 13.95 37.30
N ASP A 109 9.89 14.39 36.21
CA ASP A 109 11.10 15.22 36.25
C ASP A 109 10.75 16.72 36.34
N ILE A 110 9.48 17.11 36.19
CA ILE A 110 9.03 18.50 36.28
C ILE A 110 8.95 18.92 37.76
N PRO A 111 9.64 19.99 38.18
CA PRO A 111 9.48 20.56 39.51
C PRO A 111 8.03 20.89 39.82
N LYS A 112 7.52 20.42 40.97
CA LYS A 112 6.12 20.64 41.38
C LYS A 112 5.73 22.11 41.43
N SER A 113 6.70 23.00 41.72
CA SER A 113 6.50 24.46 41.74
C SER A 113 6.20 25.06 40.36
N TRP A 114 6.52 24.37 39.27
CA TRP A 114 6.20 24.81 37.91
C TRP A 114 4.78 24.40 37.48
N LEU A 115 4.08 23.54 38.23
CA LEU A 115 2.74 23.08 37.88
C LEU A 115 1.67 23.99 38.53
N THR A 116 1.30 25.08 37.85
CA THR A 116 0.51 26.20 38.40
C THR A 116 -1.00 26.03 38.33
N GLY A 117 -1.50 25.02 37.60
CA GLY A 117 -2.94 24.76 37.50
C GLY A 117 -3.29 23.37 36.97
N SER A 118 -4.57 23.16 36.69
CA SER A 118 -5.10 21.98 36.00
C SER A 118 -6.07 22.39 34.88
N ASN A 119 -6.12 21.57 33.85
CA ASN A 119 -7.16 21.59 32.83
C ASN A 119 -7.95 20.28 32.96
N ASP A 120 -9.01 20.31 33.76
CA ASP A 120 -9.74 19.10 34.16
C ASP A 120 -10.45 18.44 32.97
N ALA A 121 -10.82 19.22 31.93
CA ALA A 121 -11.44 18.70 30.71
C ALA A 121 -10.53 17.73 29.93
N TRP A 122 -9.21 17.87 30.10
CA TRP A 122 -8.18 17.09 29.42
C TRP A 122 -7.29 16.29 30.39
N ASN A 123 -7.61 16.33 31.69
CA ASN A 123 -6.80 15.70 32.75
C ASN A 123 -5.30 16.08 32.67
N ALA A 124 -5.03 17.34 32.34
CA ALA A 124 -3.69 17.87 32.14
C ALA A 124 -3.31 18.88 33.23
N ARG A 125 -2.00 19.07 33.44
CA ARG A 125 -1.47 20.08 34.37
C ARG A 125 -0.91 21.26 33.60
N VAL A 126 -1.29 22.48 33.98
CA VAL A 126 -0.78 23.72 33.38
C VAL A 126 0.62 23.99 33.92
N VAL A 127 1.56 24.29 33.03
CA VAL A 127 2.98 24.56 33.35
C VAL A 127 3.25 26.07 33.30
N ASP A 128 3.96 26.58 34.30
CA ASP A 128 4.50 27.94 34.32
C ASP A 128 5.55 28.14 33.23
N GLN A 129 5.15 28.80 32.15
CA GLN A 129 6.04 29.09 31.02
C GLN A 129 7.14 30.09 31.41
N ALA A 130 6.93 30.86 32.47
CA ALA A 130 7.88 31.87 32.92
C ALA A 130 9.02 31.30 33.77
N ALA A 131 8.96 30.03 34.19
CA ALA A 131 10.01 29.41 35.00
C ALA A 131 11.36 29.41 34.28
N ASP A 132 12.43 29.84 34.96
CA ASP A 132 13.76 30.04 34.33
C ASP A 132 14.35 28.77 33.71
N GLY A 133 14.10 27.61 34.32
CA GLY A 133 14.58 26.32 33.83
C GLY A 133 13.72 25.68 32.73
N TRP A 134 12.54 26.24 32.43
CA TRP A 134 11.58 25.62 31.51
C TRP A 134 12.10 25.49 30.07
N PRO A 135 12.76 26.50 29.46
CA PRO A 135 13.29 26.38 28.11
C PRO A 135 14.31 25.24 27.94
N ALA A 136 15.27 25.13 28.87
CA ALA A 136 16.27 24.07 28.84
C ALA A 136 15.61 22.69 29.06
N PHE A 137 14.70 22.60 30.05
CA PHE A 137 13.95 21.37 30.29
C PHE A 137 13.18 20.92 29.05
N TYR A 138 12.44 21.82 28.39
CA TYR A 138 11.63 21.49 27.24
C TYR A 138 12.49 20.99 26.06
N VAL A 139 13.60 21.67 25.79
CA VAL A 139 14.55 21.24 24.75
C VAL A 139 15.15 19.88 25.07
N ASP A 140 15.63 19.66 26.30
CA ASP A 140 16.39 18.45 26.66
C ASP A 140 15.50 17.23 26.91
N LYS A 141 14.31 17.42 27.50
CA LYS A 141 13.44 16.34 27.96
C LYS A 141 12.26 16.05 27.02
N VAL A 142 11.87 17.01 26.18
CA VAL A 142 10.75 16.86 25.24
C VAL A 142 11.25 16.78 23.80
N ILE A 143 12.00 17.78 23.33
CA ILE A 143 12.39 17.88 21.91
C ILE A 143 13.55 16.93 21.54
N THR A 144 14.62 16.91 22.34
CA THR A 144 15.82 16.12 22.05
C THR A 144 15.53 14.63 21.84
N PRO A 145 14.76 13.95 22.73
CA PRO A 145 14.45 12.52 22.54
C PRO A 145 13.66 12.24 21.26
N LEU A 146 12.79 13.15 20.84
CA LEU A 146 12.01 13.03 19.60
C LEU A 146 12.87 13.31 18.37
N TRP A 147 13.77 14.28 18.44
CA TRP A 147 14.76 14.52 17.40
C TRP A 147 15.66 13.30 17.16
N ASP A 148 16.12 12.65 18.23
CA ASP A 148 16.95 11.44 18.17
C ASP A 148 16.19 10.23 17.61
N ARG A 149 14.86 10.21 17.80
CA ARG A 149 13.93 9.26 17.15
C ARG A 149 13.64 9.59 15.68
N GLY A 150 14.20 10.67 15.13
CA GLY A 150 14.11 11.00 13.70
C GLY A 150 13.06 12.05 13.33
N TYR A 151 12.28 12.58 14.27
CA TYR A 151 11.37 13.70 13.98
C TYR A 151 12.16 14.97 13.62
N ARG A 152 11.69 15.71 12.60
CA ARG A 152 12.27 16.99 12.18
C ARG A 152 11.26 18.14 12.20
N GLY A 153 10.03 17.86 12.58
CA GLY A 153 9.01 18.85 12.84
C GLY A 153 8.22 18.56 14.11
N PHE A 154 7.69 19.62 14.71
CA PHE A 154 6.96 19.57 15.98
C PHE A 154 5.70 20.41 15.86
N PHE A 155 4.56 19.80 16.15
CA PHE A 155 3.30 20.50 16.33
C PHE A 155 3.18 20.90 17.80
N ILE A 156 3.30 22.20 18.06
CA ILE A 156 3.35 22.80 19.39
C ILE A 156 1.94 23.19 19.80
N ASP A 157 1.36 22.43 20.72
CA ASP A 157 0.01 22.60 21.20
C ASP A 157 -0.06 23.35 22.54
N THR A 158 -1.27 23.69 22.98
CA THR A 158 -1.60 24.33 24.27
C THR A 158 -0.92 25.67 24.53
N MET A 159 -0.65 26.42 23.46
CA MET A 159 0.03 27.72 23.52
C MET A 159 -0.82 28.85 24.13
N ASP A 160 -2.06 28.57 24.50
CA ASP A 160 -3.04 29.47 25.09
C ASP A 160 -3.51 29.03 26.50
N SER A 161 -3.07 27.88 26.99
CA SER A 161 -3.50 27.31 28.29
C SER A 161 -3.13 28.16 29.50
N TYR A 162 -2.15 29.07 29.36
CA TYR A 162 -1.79 30.00 30.43
C TYR A 162 -2.95 30.94 30.81
N HIS A 163 -3.93 31.16 29.93
CA HIS A 163 -5.16 31.90 30.27
C HIS A 163 -5.99 31.23 31.38
N LEU A 164 -5.81 29.93 31.62
CA LEU A 164 -6.47 29.22 32.72
C LEU A 164 -5.95 29.64 34.09
N VAL A 165 -4.74 30.18 34.19
CA VAL A 165 -4.09 30.55 35.46
C VAL A 165 -3.75 32.04 35.57
N ALA A 166 -3.33 32.69 34.48
CA ALA A 166 -2.99 34.11 34.45
C ALA A 166 -4.25 34.99 34.40
N ARG A 167 -4.46 35.82 35.42
CA ARG A 167 -5.67 36.65 35.54
C ARG A 167 -5.43 38.12 35.21
N THR A 168 -4.18 38.58 35.29
CA THR A 168 -3.77 39.95 34.95
C THR A 168 -2.96 40.01 33.66
N ASP A 169 -2.94 41.17 33.00
CA ASP A 169 -2.15 41.38 31.78
C ASP A 169 -0.64 41.20 32.03
N ALA A 170 -0.16 41.61 33.20
CA ALA A 170 1.25 41.43 33.59
C ALA A 170 1.62 39.94 33.73
N GLU A 171 0.72 39.11 34.27
CA GLU A 171 0.94 37.65 34.34
C GLU A 171 0.92 37.03 32.95
N ARG A 172 -0.03 37.43 32.08
CA ARG A 172 -0.11 36.94 30.69
C ARG A 172 1.16 37.27 29.91
N ALA A 173 1.61 38.52 29.96
CA ALA A 173 2.86 38.95 29.32
C ALA A 173 4.09 38.17 29.83
N ARG A 174 4.13 37.80 31.11
CA ARG A 174 5.21 36.94 31.66
C ARG A 174 5.18 35.52 31.08
N GLN A 175 3.99 34.93 30.94
CA GLN A 175 3.82 33.60 30.35
C GLN A 175 4.18 33.61 28.86
N GLU A 176 3.71 34.62 28.12
CA GLU A 176 4.04 34.85 26.71
C GLU A 176 5.55 34.99 26.49
N ALA A 177 6.23 35.84 27.29
CA ALA A 177 7.68 35.98 27.24
C ALA A 177 8.41 34.66 27.56
N GLY A 178 7.85 33.84 28.45
CA GLY A 178 8.30 32.48 28.74
C GLY A 178 8.26 31.57 27.51
N MET A 179 7.12 31.50 26.84
CA MET A 179 6.94 30.71 25.63
C MET A 179 7.89 31.15 24.51
N VAL A 180 8.07 32.46 24.31
CA VAL A 180 9.03 33.00 23.34
C VAL A 180 10.45 32.47 23.59
N ARG A 181 10.89 32.43 24.86
CA ARG A 181 12.21 31.86 25.21
C ARG A 181 12.30 30.37 24.89
N VAL A 182 11.23 29.60 25.09
CA VAL A 182 11.21 28.17 24.73
C VAL A 182 11.36 28.00 23.22
N ILE A 183 10.59 28.72 22.40
CA ILE A 183 10.67 28.64 20.93
C ILE A 183 12.07 29.01 20.44
N GLN A 184 12.65 30.09 20.98
CA GLN A 184 14.01 30.50 20.65
C GLN A 184 15.05 29.45 21.06
N ALA A 185 14.90 28.82 22.24
CA ALA A 185 15.79 27.75 22.69
C ALA A 185 15.74 26.52 21.78
N ILE A 186 14.54 26.12 21.32
CA ILE A 186 14.37 25.02 20.35
C ILE A 186 15.14 25.34 19.07
N LYS A 187 14.94 26.54 18.50
CA LYS A 187 15.59 26.92 17.23
C LYS A 187 17.08 27.16 17.38
N ALA A 188 17.55 27.60 18.55
CA ALA A 188 18.98 27.72 18.84
C ALA A 188 19.65 26.33 18.85
N ARG A 189 18.99 25.31 19.41
CA ARG A 189 19.53 23.94 19.48
C ARG A 189 19.34 23.17 18.17
N TYR A 190 18.22 23.38 17.50
CA TYR A 190 17.79 22.70 16.27
C TYR A 190 17.31 23.71 15.22
N PRO A 191 18.23 24.40 14.53
CA PRO A 191 17.87 25.45 13.56
C PRO A 191 16.93 24.98 12.45
N ASP A 192 17.07 23.72 12.01
CA ASP A 192 16.25 23.13 10.94
C ASP A 192 14.90 22.59 11.40
N ALA A 193 14.61 22.61 12.72
CA ALA A 193 13.33 22.15 13.23
C ALA A 193 12.17 23.00 12.65
N LYS A 194 11.19 22.32 12.08
CA LYS A 194 9.94 22.95 11.61
C LYS A 194 8.93 22.99 12.76
N LEU A 195 8.47 24.18 13.12
CA LEU A 195 7.56 24.36 14.26
C LEU A 195 6.17 24.78 13.76
N LEU A 196 5.19 23.90 13.92
CA LEU A 196 3.80 24.17 13.58
C LEU A 196 3.07 24.57 14.85
N PHE A 197 2.55 25.79 14.95
CA PHE A 197 1.93 26.29 16.19
C PHE A 197 0.42 26.03 16.18
N ASN A 198 -0.14 25.51 17.27
CA ASN A 198 -1.58 25.59 17.50
C ASN A 198 -1.89 26.91 18.18
N ARG A 199 -2.59 27.81 17.46
CA ARG A 199 -2.87 29.19 17.86
C ARG A 199 -1.59 29.97 18.13
N GLY A 200 -1.33 30.33 19.39
CA GLY A 200 -0.17 31.15 19.79
C GLY A 200 -0.18 32.56 19.21
N PHE A 201 -1.36 33.12 18.92
CA PHE A 201 -1.50 34.39 18.19
C PHE A 201 -0.79 35.55 18.89
N GLU A 202 -0.78 35.56 20.23
CA GLU A 202 -0.23 36.61 21.08
C GLU A 202 1.30 36.72 20.94
N ILE A 203 1.99 35.61 20.66
CA ILE A 203 3.47 35.60 20.56
C ILE A 203 3.98 35.69 19.12
N LEU A 204 3.13 35.48 18.11
CA LEU A 204 3.52 35.57 16.70
C LEU A 204 4.25 36.86 16.31
N PRO A 205 3.90 38.07 16.82
CA PRO A 205 4.67 39.27 16.55
C PRO A 205 6.18 39.11 16.82
N GLN A 206 6.56 38.27 17.79
CA GLN A 206 7.94 38.04 18.21
C GLN A 206 8.59 36.82 17.57
N VAL A 207 7.81 35.77 17.23
CA VAL A 207 8.37 34.47 16.81
C VAL A 207 7.90 33.96 15.45
N HIS A 208 7.10 34.71 14.68
CA HIS A 208 6.59 34.23 13.39
C HIS A 208 7.69 33.77 12.41
N ALA A 209 8.86 34.42 12.40
CA ALA A 209 9.99 34.02 11.55
C ALA A 209 10.59 32.64 11.92
N LEU A 210 10.24 32.10 13.10
CA LEU A 210 10.66 30.78 13.58
C LEU A 210 9.61 29.70 13.33
N ALA A 211 8.40 30.08 12.93
CA ALA A 211 7.28 29.17 12.69
C ALA A 211 7.31 28.62 11.25
N TYR A 212 6.90 27.37 11.10
CA TYR A 212 6.64 26.72 9.83
C TYR A 212 5.21 26.99 9.32
N GLY A 213 4.26 27.17 10.24
CA GLY A 213 2.86 27.45 9.97
C GLY A 213 2.06 27.62 11.24
N VAL A 214 0.78 27.98 11.11
CA VAL A 214 -0.14 28.12 12.24
C VAL A 214 -1.41 27.30 11.98
N VAL A 215 -1.83 26.57 13.01
CA VAL A 215 -3.04 25.76 13.08
C VAL A 215 -4.01 26.44 14.04
N PHE A 216 -5.31 26.27 13.85
CA PHE A 216 -6.29 26.54 14.89
C PHE A 216 -7.48 25.58 14.81
N GLU A 217 -8.19 25.46 15.91
CA GLU A 217 -9.34 24.56 16.10
C GLU A 217 -10.48 25.39 16.72
N SER A 218 -11.65 25.55 16.09
CA SER A 218 -12.07 25.09 14.75
C SER A 218 -12.82 26.22 14.03
N LEU A 219 -13.05 26.13 12.71
CA LEU A 219 -13.64 27.23 11.93
C LEU A 219 -15.16 27.12 11.70
N PHE A 220 -15.66 25.93 11.38
CA PHE A 220 -17.06 25.67 11.08
C PHE A 220 -17.65 24.56 11.95
N ARG A 221 -16.93 23.46 12.11
CA ARG A 221 -17.32 22.27 12.87
C ARG A 221 -16.35 22.08 14.03
N GLY A 222 -16.86 22.20 15.24
CA GLY A 222 -16.09 22.09 16.48
C GLY A 222 -16.43 20.84 17.28
N TRP A 223 -15.69 20.65 18.37
CA TRP A 223 -15.94 19.62 19.37
C TRP A 223 -16.07 20.26 20.75
N ASN A 224 -17.18 19.96 21.43
CA ASN A 224 -17.37 20.34 22.83
C ASN A 224 -16.98 19.18 23.74
N GLN A 225 -15.80 19.27 24.33
CA GLN A 225 -15.24 18.24 25.22
C GLN A 225 -16.11 18.00 26.46
N ALA A 226 -16.68 19.04 27.06
CA ALA A 226 -17.51 18.91 28.27
C ALA A 226 -18.84 18.18 28.01
N GLN A 227 -19.40 18.36 26.81
CA GLN A 227 -20.65 17.71 26.41
C GLN A 227 -20.44 16.39 25.64
N GLY A 228 -19.21 16.12 25.19
CA GLY A 228 -18.93 14.98 24.31
C GLY A 228 -19.69 15.06 22.98
N ALA A 229 -19.81 16.26 22.41
CA ALA A 229 -20.67 16.52 21.25
C ALA A 229 -19.97 17.32 20.15
N TYR A 230 -20.27 16.96 18.89
CA TYR A 230 -19.91 17.76 17.72
C TYR A 230 -20.83 18.99 17.63
N THR A 231 -20.25 20.17 17.39
CA THR A 231 -20.99 21.45 17.42
C THR A 231 -20.67 22.33 16.20
N GLU A 232 -21.47 23.36 16.00
CA GLU A 232 -21.11 24.45 15.08
C GLU A 232 -20.31 25.53 15.80
N VAL A 233 -19.31 26.08 15.12
CA VAL A 233 -18.56 27.23 15.60
C VAL A 233 -19.41 28.48 15.44
N SER A 234 -19.52 29.28 16.51
CA SER A 234 -20.32 30.50 16.52
C SER A 234 -19.83 31.50 15.46
N GLN A 235 -20.72 32.38 14.99
CA GLN A 235 -20.33 33.39 14.00
C GLN A 235 -19.26 34.34 14.56
N GLN A 236 -19.37 34.71 15.84
CA GLN A 236 -18.41 35.58 16.52
C GLN A 236 -17.00 34.98 16.56
N ASP A 237 -16.88 33.72 16.98
CA ASP A 237 -15.59 33.03 17.05
C ASP A 237 -14.99 32.84 15.66
N ARG A 238 -15.84 32.51 14.68
CA ARG A 238 -15.43 32.39 13.28
C ARG A 238 -14.87 33.71 12.74
N ASP A 239 -15.56 34.82 12.95
CA ASP A 239 -15.11 36.13 12.47
C ASP A 239 -13.78 36.54 13.12
N TRP A 240 -13.60 36.24 14.40
CA TRP A 240 -12.33 36.45 15.10
C TRP A 240 -11.20 35.59 14.52
N LEU A 241 -11.43 34.29 14.32
CA LEU A 241 -10.44 33.37 13.73
C LEU A 241 -10.08 33.75 12.29
N LEU A 242 -11.05 34.18 11.48
CA LEU A 242 -10.80 34.65 10.11
C LEU A 242 -9.94 35.91 10.11
N ASN A 243 -10.12 36.81 11.07
CA ASN A 243 -9.25 37.96 11.23
C ASN A 243 -7.81 37.55 11.60
N GLN A 244 -7.63 36.58 12.50
CA GLN A 244 -6.30 36.04 12.83
C GLN A 244 -5.65 35.37 11.61
N ALA A 245 -6.39 34.51 10.90
CA ALA A 245 -5.92 33.86 9.67
C ALA A 245 -5.45 34.88 8.61
N ARG A 246 -6.20 35.98 8.46
CA ARG A 246 -5.81 37.09 7.58
C ARG A 246 -4.50 37.73 8.03
N ILE A 247 -4.32 38.04 9.31
CA ILE A 247 -3.08 38.62 9.85
C ILE A 247 -1.90 37.67 9.57
N ILE A 248 -2.05 36.39 9.86
CA ILE A 248 -0.99 35.39 9.70
C ILE A 248 -0.56 35.26 8.23
N ARG A 249 -1.53 35.14 7.33
CA ARG A 249 -1.28 35.01 5.90
C ARG A 249 -0.70 36.29 5.30
N ASP A 250 -1.30 37.44 5.63
CA ASP A 250 -1.02 38.68 4.91
C ASP A 250 0.17 39.45 5.52
N GLN A 251 0.37 39.41 6.85
CA GLN A 251 1.48 40.07 7.52
C GLN A 251 2.67 39.13 7.71
N TYR A 252 2.45 37.93 8.27
CA TYR A 252 3.54 37.01 8.61
C TYR A 252 3.94 36.07 7.47
N LYS A 253 3.14 36.01 6.39
CA LYS A 253 3.39 35.15 5.22
C LYS A 253 3.50 33.66 5.56
N LEU A 254 2.80 33.22 6.59
CA LEU A 254 2.77 31.82 7.03
C LEU A 254 1.54 31.09 6.50
N PRO A 255 1.65 29.78 6.21
CA PRO A 255 0.49 28.95 5.93
C PRO A 255 -0.41 28.83 7.18
N VAL A 256 -1.72 28.83 6.94
CA VAL A 256 -2.74 28.72 7.99
C VAL A 256 -3.55 27.45 7.75
N ILE A 257 -3.75 26.66 8.80
CA ILE A 257 -4.44 25.38 8.78
C ILE A 257 -5.61 25.43 9.78
N SER A 258 -6.77 24.90 9.39
CA SER A 258 -7.92 24.71 10.28
C SER A 258 -8.17 23.23 10.50
N ILE A 259 -8.23 22.79 11.76
CA ILE A 259 -8.74 21.48 12.12
C ILE A 259 -10.20 21.61 12.56
N ASP A 260 -11.06 20.89 11.86
CA ASP A 260 -12.50 20.86 12.11
C ASP A 260 -12.96 19.42 12.39
N TYR A 261 -14.06 19.27 13.13
CA TYR A 261 -14.48 17.99 13.70
C TYR A 261 -15.85 17.52 13.21
N CYS A 262 -15.88 16.35 12.57
CA CYS A 262 -17.09 15.64 12.18
C CYS A 262 -17.06 14.22 12.76
N ALA A 263 -18.24 13.59 12.88
CA ALA A 263 -18.30 12.20 13.30
C ALA A 263 -17.46 11.28 12.39
N PRO A 264 -16.82 10.20 12.92
CA PRO A 264 -15.86 9.38 12.17
C PRO A 264 -16.37 8.82 10.83
N ALA A 265 -17.65 8.50 10.74
CA ALA A 265 -18.28 7.93 9.54
C ALA A 265 -18.91 8.99 8.60
N ASP A 266 -18.96 10.26 9.01
CA ASP A 266 -19.64 11.33 8.25
C ASP A 266 -18.68 12.00 7.25
N ARG A 267 -18.38 11.26 6.17
CA ARG A 267 -17.51 11.77 5.08
C ARG A 267 -18.13 12.95 4.33
N THR A 268 -19.45 13.09 4.34
CA THR A 268 -20.15 14.25 3.74
C THR A 268 -19.79 15.52 4.53
N CYS A 269 -19.99 15.51 5.85
CA CYS A 269 -19.60 16.61 6.73
C CYS A 269 -18.12 16.99 6.56
N GLN A 270 -17.23 15.98 6.51
CA GLN A 270 -15.80 16.21 6.34
C GLN A 270 -15.46 16.94 5.04
N ARG A 271 -16.03 16.49 3.91
CA ARG A 271 -15.80 17.12 2.59
C ARG A 271 -16.35 18.53 2.52
N ASP A 272 -17.53 18.77 3.09
CA ASP A 272 -18.19 20.08 3.01
C ASP A 272 -17.47 21.12 3.85
N ALA A 273 -17.10 20.76 5.08
CA ALA A 273 -16.27 21.63 5.91
C ALA A 273 -14.91 21.89 5.25
N ALA A 274 -14.25 20.85 4.70
CA ALA A 274 -12.97 21.01 4.02
C ALA A 274 -13.04 21.97 2.83
N ARG A 275 -14.09 21.88 1.99
CA ARG A 275 -14.32 22.82 0.87
C ARG A 275 -14.53 24.24 1.35
N ARG A 276 -15.36 24.43 2.39
CA ARG A 276 -15.64 25.77 2.96
C ARG A 276 -14.40 26.43 3.50
N ILE A 277 -13.54 25.68 4.19
CA ILE A 277 -12.25 26.16 4.69
C ILE A 277 -11.31 26.49 3.52
N ARG A 278 -11.19 25.59 2.54
CA ARG A 278 -10.33 25.81 1.37
C ARG A 278 -10.71 27.06 0.58
N ALA A 279 -12.01 27.32 0.42
CA ALA A 279 -12.53 28.49 -0.28
C ALA A 279 -12.10 29.83 0.36
N LEU A 280 -11.68 29.81 1.63
CA LEU A 280 -11.16 30.97 2.36
C LEU A 280 -9.63 31.13 2.24
N GLY A 281 -8.96 30.27 1.45
CA GLY A 281 -7.51 30.24 1.32
C GLY A 281 -6.79 29.67 2.55
N ILE A 282 -7.47 28.84 3.34
CA ILE A 282 -6.94 28.16 4.53
C ILE A 282 -6.81 26.67 4.20
N THR A 283 -5.76 26.00 4.67
CA THR A 283 -5.58 24.55 4.49
C THR A 283 -6.54 23.79 5.43
N PRO A 284 -7.49 23.00 4.91
CA PRO A 284 -8.35 22.19 5.76
C PRO A 284 -7.66 20.90 6.22
N TYR A 285 -8.05 20.45 7.41
CA TYR A 285 -8.02 19.05 7.79
C TYR A 285 -9.23 18.73 8.66
N VAL A 286 -10.19 17.95 8.15
CA VAL A 286 -11.44 17.65 8.84
C VAL A 286 -11.51 16.17 9.20
N THR A 287 -11.64 15.88 10.48
CA THR A 287 -11.46 14.54 11.08
C THR A 287 -12.37 14.35 12.30
N ASP A 288 -12.24 13.27 13.06
CA ASP A 288 -12.94 13.06 14.33
C ASP A 288 -12.24 13.75 15.51
N SER A 289 -12.98 13.94 16.62
CA SER A 289 -12.46 14.65 17.79
C SER A 289 -11.30 13.95 18.50
N GLY A 290 -11.11 12.65 18.28
CA GLY A 290 -9.97 11.90 18.79
C GLY A 290 -8.75 11.92 17.86
N LEU A 291 -8.87 12.51 16.66
CA LEU A 291 -7.86 12.46 15.61
C LEU A 291 -7.44 11.02 15.28
N GLN A 292 -8.39 10.09 15.21
CA GLN A 292 -8.11 8.66 14.98
C GLN A 292 -8.49 8.19 13.57
N THR A 293 -9.12 9.05 12.78
CA THR A 293 -9.47 8.82 11.39
C THR A 293 -8.60 9.63 10.45
N VAL A 294 -8.28 9.06 9.30
CA VAL A 294 -7.66 9.78 8.20
C VAL A 294 -8.69 10.74 7.61
N GLY A 295 -8.55 12.01 7.98
CA GLY A 295 -9.48 13.08 7.64
C GLY A 295 -9.47 13.46 6.16
N VAL A 296 -10.31 14.45 5.82
CA VAL A 296 -10.33 15.09 4.50
C VAL A 296 -9.63 16.44 4.60
N GLY A 297 -8.59 16.65 3.81
CA GLY A 297 -7.88 17.93 3.72
C GLY A 297 -7.95 18.52 2.32
N GLN A 298 -6.83 19.11 1.86
CA GLN A 298 -6.67 19.49 0.44
C GLN A 298 -6.80 18.29 -0.50
N ILE A 299 -6.49 17.10 0.02
CA ILE A 299 -6.65 15.81 -0.62
C ILE A 299 -7.61 14.92 0.19
N GLU A 300 -8.26 13.99 -0.49
CA GLU A 300 -8.94 12.85 0.11
C GLU A 300 -8.19 11.57 -0.30
N VAL A 301 -7.68 10.82 0.69
CA VAL A 301 -7.03 9.53 0.44
C VAL A 301 -8.10 8.47 0.17
N LEU A 302 -7.88 7.65 -0.86
CA LEU A 302 -8.75 6.51 -1.17
C LEU A 302 -8.27 5.30 -0.35
N PRO A 303 -9.15 4.67 0.45
CA PRO A 303 -8.79 3.45 1.16
C PRO A 303 -8.57 2.31 0.16
N ARG A 304 -7.44 1.60 0.30
CA ARG A 304 -7.07 0.44 -0.53
C ARG A 304 -7.13 -0.89 0.21
N ARG A 305 -7.47 -0.92 1.50
CA ARG A 305 -7.66 -2.17 2.27
C ARG A 305 -9.02 -2.78 1.98
N VAL A 306 -9.05 -4.09 1.79
CA VAL A 306 -10.25 -4.92 1.91
C VAL A 306 -9.96 -6.03 2.91
N LEU A 307 -10.82 -6.17 3.92
CA LEU A 307 -10.72 -7.29 4.86
C LEU A 307 -11.44 -8.50 4.26
N VAL A 308 -10.79 -9.65 4.24
CA VAL A 308 -11.40 -10.96 3.98
C VAL A 308 -11.60 -11.67 5.30
N LEU A 309 -12.86 -11.81 5.70
CA LEU A 309 -13.28 -12.58 6.89
C LEU A 309 -13.67 -13.99 6.48
N GLN A 310 -13.15 -14.98 7.21
CA GLN A 310 -13.43 -16.40 6.97
C GLN A 310 -13.40 -17.22 8.29
N GLU A 311 -13.80 -18.49 8.22
CA GLU A 311 -13.59 -19.48 9.27
C GLU A 311 -12.84 -20.67 8.65
N SER A 312 -11.51 -20.65 8.71
CA SER A 312 -10.69 -21.74 8.18
C SER A 312 -10.97 -23.03 8.93
N GLN A 313 -10.76 -24.19 8.28
CA GLN A 313 -10.82 -25.48 8.96
C GLN A 313 -9.62 -25.63 9.91
N PRO A 314 -9.74 -26.42 11.01
CA PRO A 314 -8.57 -26.78 11.81
C PRO A 314 -7.50 -27.46 10.93
N GLY A 315 -6.21 -27.13 11.13
CA GLY A 315 -5.08 -27.70 10.38
C GLY A 315 -4.78 -27.03 9.03
N VAL A 316 -5.74 -26.29 8.47
CA VAL A 316 -5.55 -25.57 7.20
C VAL A 316 -4.79 -24.27 7.42
N SER A 317 -3.60 -24.17 6.82
CA SER A 317 -2.83 -22.93 6.75
C SER A 317 -3.59 -21.83 6.01
N ILE A 318 -3.38 -20.58 6.43
CA ILE A 318 -3.98 -19.40 5.80
C ILE A 318 -3.64 -19.32 4.31
N ASP A 319 -2.42 -19.74 3.92
CA ASP A 319 -1.94 -19.80 2.53
C ASP A 319 -2.88 -20.61 1.62
N ASN A 320 -3.57 -21.60 2.17
CA ASN A 320 -4.47 -22.50 1.45
C ASN A 320 -5.95 -22.11 1.56
N SER A 321 -6.28 -21.02 2.26
CA SER A 321 -7.67 -20.59 2.45
C SER A 321 -8.29 -20.09 1.14
N GLU A 322 -9.61 -20.21 1.02
CA GLU A 322 -10.34 -19.72 -0.15
C GLU A 322 -10.23 -18.20 -0.34
N GLY A 323 -10.07 -17.45 0.77
CA GLY A 323 -9.78 -16.03 0.72
C GLY A 323 -8.49 -15.71 -0.03
N VAL A 324 -7.42 -16.47 0.22
CA VAL A 324 -6.15 -16.33 -0.50
C VAL A 324 -6.28 -16.83 -1.93
N ARG A 325 -6.80 -18.05 -2.11
CA ARG A 325 -6.86 -18.74 -3.41
C ARG A 325 -7.77 -18.06 -4.44
N PHE A 326 -8.90 -17.52 -4.00
CA PHE A 326 -9.92 -17.00 -4.92
C PHE A 326 -10.12 -15.50 -4.79
N VAL A 327 -10.24 -14.95 -3.59
CA VAL A 327 -10.65 -13.54 -3.42
C VAL A 327 -9.49 -12.58 -3.65
N SER A 328 -8.27 -12.98 -3.30
CA SER A 328 -7.13 -12.05 -3.26
C SER A 328 -6.64 -11.58 -4.62
N MET A 329 -6.55 -12.47 -5.61
CA MET A 329 -6.09 -12.09 -6.95
C MET A 329 -7.03 -11.06 -7.63
N PRO A 330 -8.36 -11.26 -7.67
CA PRO A 330 -9.28 -10.26 -8.20
C PRO A 330 -9.18 -8.89 -7.50
N LEU A 331 -9.03 -8.88 -6.17
CA LEU A 331 -8.84 -7.64 -5.40
C LEU A 331 -7.51 -6.96 -5.72
N ASN A 332 -6.41 -7.71 -5.79
CA ASN A 332 -5.10 -7.18 -6.18
C ASN A 332 -5.15 -6.58 -7.58
N TYR A 333 -5.80 -7.25 -8.54
CA TYR A 333 -5.98 -6.69 -9.89
C TYR A 333 -6.77 -5.38 -9.88
N LEU A 334 -7.78 -5.24 -9.01
CA LEU A 334 -8.54 -4.00 -8.83
C LEU A 334 -7.78 -2.91 -8.05
N GLY A 335 -6.57 -3.21 -7.57
CA GLY A 335 -5.72 -2.28 -6.83
C GLY A 335 -5.91 -2.32 -5.31
N TYR A 336 -6.59 -3.32 -4.77
CA TYR A 336 -6.90 -3.41 -3.33
C TYR A 336 -6.04 -4.48 -2.65
N ARG A 337 -5.37 -4.08 -1.58
CA ARG A 337 -4.65 -5.00 -0.71
C ARG A 337 -5.60 -5.75 0.20
N VAL A 338 -5.22 -6.97 0.55
CA VAL A 338 -6.07 -7.89 1.30
C VAL A 338 -5.47 -8.14 2.66
N GLU A 339 -6.29 -7.97 3.69
CA GLU A 339 -6.00 -8.38 5.06
C GLU A 339 -6.97 -9.49 5.45
N PHE A 340 -6.55 -10.42 6.31
CA PHE A 340 -7.35 -11.57 6.70
C PHE A 340 -7.77 -11.47 8.16
N ALA A 341 -8.99 -11.92 8.44
CA ALA A 341 -9.46 -12.16 9.81
C ALA A 341 -10.15 -13.52 9.89
N GLU A 342 -9.97 -14.18 11.03
CA GLU A 342 -10.64 -15.44 11.35
C GLU A 342 -11.72 -15.18 12.40
N THR A 343 -12.91 -15.75 12.20
CA THR A 343 -14.05 -15.61 13.14
C THR A 343 -13.74 -16.11 14.56
N ARG A 344 -12.80 -17.06 14.67
CA ARG A 344 -12.33 -17.61 15.94
C ARG A 344 -11.60 -16.56 16.78
N ASP A 345 -10.91 -15.61 16.15
CA ASP A 345 -10.08 -14.59 16.79
C ASP A 345 -10.86 -13.29 17.05
N ALA A 346 -10.27 -12.37 17.81
CA ALA A 346 -10.87 -11.05 17.99
C ALA A 346 -10.99 -10.33 16.64
N LEU A 347 -12.20 -9.91 16.27
CA LEU A 347 -12.44 -9.24 15.00
C LEU A 347 -11.87 -7.82 15.02
N PRO A 348 -11.15 -7.40 13.96
CA PRO A 348 -10.53 -6.08 13.92
C PRO A 348 -11.56 -4.96 13.83
N GLU A 349 -11.17 -3.77 14.28
CA GLU A 349 -11.94 -2.56 14.00
C GLU A 349 -11.72 -2.12 12.55
N ILE A 350 -12.83 -1.91 11.85
CA ILE A 350 -12.87 -1.52 10.44
C ILE A 350 -13.58 -0.18 10.33
N THR A 351 -12.97 0.75 9.61
CA THR A 351 -13.47 2.12 9.45
C THR A 351 -13.40 2.55 7.97
N PRO A 352 -14.38 3.33 7.46
CA PRO A 352 -14.44 3.71 6.03
C PRO A 352 -13.29 4.58 5.52
N ASP A 353 -12.52 5.19 6.40
CA ASP A 353 -11.31 5.96 6.06
C ASP A 353 -10.12 5.04 5.73
N ARG A 354 -10.09 3.82 6.30
CA ARG A 354 -9.00 2.85 6.12
C ARG A 354 -9.36 1.69 5.19
N TYR A 355 -10.62 1.29 5.15
CA TYR A 355 -11.09 0.13 4.39
C TYR A 355 -12.13 0.51 3.35
N ALA A 356 -11.94 -0.02 2.13
CA ALA A 356 -12.90 0.11 1.04
C ALA A 356 -14.12 -0.80 1.22
N GLY A 357 -13.97 -1.90 1.96
CA GLY A 357 -15.04 -2.83 2.26
C GLY A 357 -14.57 -4.13 2.90
N VAL A 358 -15.50 -5.06 3.08
CA VAL A 358 -15.28 -6.39 3.65
C VAL A 358 -15.81 -7.46 2.71
N VAL A 359 -15.04 -8.51 2.49
CA VAL A 359 -15.51 -9.76 1.89
C VAL A 359 -15.69 -10.79 3.01
N VAL A 360 -16.86 -11.40 3.08
CA VAL A 360 -17.09 -12.57 3.93
C VAL A 360 -17.10 -13.80 3.03
N TRP A 361 -16.13 -14.69 3.22
CA TRP A 361 -16.15 -16.01 2.60
C TRP A 361 -16.67 -17.05 3.60
N SER A 362 -17.73 -17.78 3.25
CA SER A 362 -18.25 -18.84 4.13
C SER A 362 -18.73 -20.06 3.36
N ASN A 363 -18.37 -21.24 3.85
CA ASN A 363 -18.84 -22.55 3.38
C ASN A 363 -19.89 -23.12 4.35
N GLY A 364 -20.86 -22.30 4.78
CA GLY A 364 -21.87 -22.67 5.76
C GLY A 364 -22.11 -21.59 6.82
N TYR A 365 -22.46 -22.02 8.04
CA TYR A 365 -22.63 -21.12 9.19
C TYR A 365 -21.35 -21.09 10.00
N PHE A 366 -20.96 -19.90 10.43
CA PHE A 366 -19.86 -19.78 11.39
C PHE A 366 -20.31 -20.31 12.74
N THR A 367 -19.51 -21.23 13.28
CA THR A 367 -19.85 -21.93 14.53
C THR A 367 -19.19 -21.27 15.73
N ARG A 368 -18.02 -20.63 15.54
CA ARG A 368 -17.29 -19.97 16.61
C ARG A 368 -17.70 -18.50 16.70
N ASN A 369 -18.12 -18.07 17.90
CA ASN A 369 -18.42 -16.67 18.20
C ASN A 369 -19.46 -16.01 17.25
N ALA A 370 -20.46 -16.78 16.80
CA ALA A 370 -21.46 -16.31 15.84
C ALA A 370 -22.20 -15.01 16.24
N ALA A 371 -22.48 -14.81 17.53
CA ALA A 371 -23.10 -13.58 18.03
C ALA A 371 -22.18 -12.36 17.88
N ARG A 372 -20.88 -12.53 18.14
CA ARG A 372 -19.86 -11.49 17.95
C ARG A 372 -19.73 -11.10 16.49
N TYR A 373 -19.74 -12.08 15.59
CA TYR A 373 -19.74 -11.85 14.15
C TYR A 373 -20.95 -11.02 13.69
N GLN A 374 -22.16 -11.36 14.14
CA GLN A 374 -23.37 -10.59 13.77
C GLN A 374 -23.34 -9.16 14.31
N ALA A 375 -22.95 -8.97 15.58
CA ALA A 375 -22.81 -7.62 16.17
C ALA A 375 -21.74 -6.78 15.46
N TRP A 376 -20.64 -7.41 15.05
CA TRP A 376 -19.59 -6.75 14.27
C TRP A 376 -20.09 -6.31 12.90
N LEU A 377 -20.80 -7.17 12.16
CA LEU A 377 -21.40 -6.79 10.87
C LEU A 377 -22.46 -5.70 11.00
N GLU A 378 -23.26 -5.70 12.06
CA GLU A 378 -24.24 -4.64 12.34
C GLU A 378 -23.53 -3.28 12.51
N LYS A 379 -22.42 -3.24 13.26
CA LYS A 379 -21.57 -2.04 13.39
C LYS A 379 -21.06 -1.56 12.02
N LEU A 380 -20.56 -2.48 11.17
CA LEU A 380 -20.07 -2.13 9.83
C LEU A 380 -21.15 -1.55 8.93
N SER A 381 -22.34 -2.15 8.95
CA SER A 381 -23.48 -1.70 8.17
C SER A 381 -23.93 -0.30 8.61
N ALA A 382 -23.97 -0.04 9.92
CA ALA A 382 -24.29 1.27 10.47
C ALA A 382 -23.25 2.35 10.10
N GLN A 383 -21.99 1.96 9.91
CA GLN A 383 -20.90 2.84 9.45
C GLN A 383 -20.83 2.99 7.93
N GLY A 384 -21.70 2.31 7.18
CA GLY A 384 -21.74 2.37 5.72
C GLY A 384 -20.59 1.64 5.01
N VAL A 385 -19.88 0.74 5.71
CA VAL A 385 -18.83 -0.10 5.11
C VAL A 385 -19.47 -1.14 4.18
N PRO A 386 -19.13 -1.18 2.87
CA PRO A 386 -19.68 -2.16 1.95
C PRO A 386 -19.26 -3.59 2.31
N VAL A 387 -20.21 -4.54 2.21
CA VAL A 387 -19.96 -5.96 2.48
C VAL A 387 -20.32 -6.83 1.28
N ALA A 388 -19.39 -7.69 0.85
CA ALA A 388 -19.61 -8.71 -0.17
C ALA A 388 -19.60 -10.11 0.46
N PHE A 389 -20.74 -10.81 0.43
CA PHE A 389 -20.81 -12.20 0.87
C PHE A 389 -20.54 -13.15 -0.29
N MET A 390 -19.60 -14.07 -0.13
CA MET A 390 -19.22 -15.04 -1.15
C MET A 390 -19.33 -16.46 -0.61
N ASN A 391 -19.94 -17.32 -1.42
CA ASN A 391 -20.30 -18.70 -1.13
C ASN A 391 -21.34 -18.90 -0.01
N GLY A 392 -21.45 -17.97 0.94
CA GLY A 392 -22.49 -18.00 1.97
C GLY A 392 -22.48 -16.78 2.89
N PHE A 393 -23.51 -16.65 3.73
CA PHE A 393 -23.64 -15.54 4.68
C PHE A 393 -22.94 -15.76 6.03
N GLY A 394 -22.43 -16.96 6.31
CA GLY A 394 -21.94 -17.30 7.66
C GLY A 394 -23.05 -17.39 8.71
N MET A 395 -24.33 -17.26 8.32
CA MET A 395 -25.50 -17.29 9.21
C MET A 395 -26.76 -17.81 8.50
N PRO A 396 -27.81 -18.22 9.23
CA PRO A 396 -29.07 -18.68 8.65
C PRO A 396 -29.83 -17.60 7.86
N ALA A 397 -30.57 -17.99 6.82
CA ALA A 397 -31.34 -17.10 5.95
C ALA A 397 -32.44 -16.28 6.68
N ASN A 398 -32.93 -16.78 7.82
CA ASN A 398 -33.92 -16.09 8.66
C ASN A 398 -33.30 -15.20 9.75
N SER A 399 -31.98 -14.98 9.72
CA SER A 399 -31.27 -14.12 10.66
C SER A 399 -31.90 -12.70 10.72
N PRO A 400 -32.10 -12.12 11.92
CA PRO A 400 -32.53 -10.74 12.06
C PRO A 400 -31.64 -9.73 11.32
N LEU A 401 -30.33 -9.98 11.26
CA LEU A 401 -29.38 -9.12 10.57
C LEU A 401 -29.60 -9.12 9.05
N LEU A 402 -29.84 -10.28 8.42
CA LEU A 402 -30.14 -10.30 6.98
C LEU A 402 -31.46 -9.56 6.67
N ARG A 403 -32.43 -9.60 7.59
CA ARG A 403 -33.67 -8.82 7.47
C ARG A 403 -33.44 -7.32 7.60
N SER A 404 -32.58 -6.85 8.52
CA SER A 404 -32.25 -5.42 8.63
C SER A 404 -31.49 -4.90 7.39
N LEU A 405 -30.77 -5.79 6.70
CA LEU A 405 -30.17 -5.57 5.38
C LEU A 405 -31.19 -5.61 4.22
N GLY A 406 -32.47 -5.84 4.49
CA GLY A 406 -33.53 -5.83 3.48
C GLY A 406 -33.69 -7.14 2.70
N LEU A 407 -33.05 -8.23 3.15
CA LEU A 407 -33.27 -9.57 2.60
C LEU A 407 -34.49 -10.23 3.23
N LYS A 408 -35.33 -10.86 2.42
CA LYS A 408 -36.55 -11.55 2.86
C LYS A 408 -36.31 -13.05 2.91
N ALA A 409 -36.49 -13.65 4.08
CA ALA A 409 -36.58 -15.10 4.20
C ALA A 409 -37.90 -15.58 3.58
N VAL A 410 -37.82 -16.49 2.61
CA VAL A 410 -38.98 -17.00 1.87
C VAL A 410 -39.27 -18.45 2.25
N LYS A 411 -40.53 -18.86 2.14
CA LYS A 411 -40.98 -20.23 2.42
C LYS A 411 -41.28 -20.95 1.12
N GLY A 412 -40.97 -22.24 1.06
CA GLY A 412 -41.28 -23.10 -0.09
C GLY A 412 -40.75 -24.51 0.12
N ARG A 413 -41.33 -25.47 -0.60
CA ARG A 413 -40.81 -26.83 -0.64
C ARG A 413 -39.86 -26.94 -1.83
N VAL A 414 -38.62 -27.29 -1.52
CA VAL A 414 -37.57 -27.51 -2.52
C VAL A 414 -37.82 -28.86 -3.22
N SER A 415 -37.81 -28.85 -4.55
CA SER A 415 -37.82 -30.05 -5.38
C SER A 415 -37.11 -29.81 -6.70
N SER A 416 -36.50 -30.84 -7.26
CA SER A 416 -35.90 -30.83 -8.61
C SER A 416 -36.96 -30.98 -9.72
N PRO A 417 -36.69 -30.51 -10.95
CA PRO A 417 -35.51 -29.73 -11.36
C PRO A 417 -35.60 -28.27 -10.89
N VAL A 418 -34.43 -27.64 -10.69
CA VAL A 418 -34.35 -26.20 -10.39
C VAL A 418 -34.33 -25.40 -11.70
N GLN A 419 -35.22 -24.41 -11.81
CA GLN A 419 -35.35 -23.54 -12.98
C GLN A 419 -34.60 -22.22 -12.76
N ILE A 420 -33.88 -21.75 -13.77
CA ILE A 420 -33.37 -20.37 -13.81
C ILE A 420 -34.52 -19.45 -14.20
N VAL A 421 -34.91 -18.55 -13.30
CA VAL A 421 -35.97 -17.55 -13.53
C VAL A 421 -35.40 -16.30 -14.18
N SER A 422 -34.23 -15.85 -13.72
CA SER A 422 -33.47 -14.76 -14.34
C SER A 422 -31.99 -14.91 -14.06
N GLN A 423 -31.15 -14.48 -15.01
CA GLN A 423 -29.70 -14.52 -14.93
C GLN A 423 -29.11 -13.24 -15.50
N ASP A 424 -28.26 -12.58 -14.72
CA ASP A 424 -27.48 -11.43 -15.15
C ASP A 424 -26.21 -11.86 -15.91
N LYS A 425 -25.67 -10.97 -16.75
CA LYS A 425 -24.44 -11.21 -17.52
C LYS A 425 -23.21 -11.52 -16.66
N MET A 426 -23.21 -11.13 -15.38
CA MET A 426 -22.14 -11.49 -14.44
C MET A 426 -22.11 -12.98 -14.11
N MET A 427 -23.19 -13.72 -14.35
CA MET A 427 -23.32 -15.13 -13.99
C MET A 427 -23.07 -16.03 -15.20
N GLY A 428 -22.45 -17.17 -14.97
CA GLY A 428 -22.05 -18.12 -16.01
C GLY A 428 -20.69 -17.82 -16.65
N PHE A 429 -19.75 -17.22 -15.90
CA PHE A 429 -18.51 -16.66 -16.43
C PHE A 429 -17.56 -17.70 -17.06
N GLU A 430 -17.00 -18.64 -16.29
CA GLU A 430 -16.12 -19.70 -16.83
C GLU A 430 -16.88 -20.99 -17.15
N GLN A 431 -18.05 -21.16 -16.54
CA GLN A 431 -18.94 -22.29 -16.75
C GLN A 431 -20.41 -21.83 -16.67
N PRO A 432 -21.31 -22.35 -17.51
CA PRO A 432 -22.74 -22.08 -17.38
C PRO A 432 -23.26 -22.40 -15.97
N VAL A 433 -24.24 -21.61 -15.50
CA VAL A 433 -24.89 -21.86 -14.22
C VAL A 433 -25.54 -23.25 -14.25
N ALA A 434 -25.17 -24.09 -13.28
CA ALA A 434 -25.77 -25.40 -13.05
C ALA A 434 -26.59 -25.34 -11.74
N PRO A 435 -27.92 -25.16 -11.81
CA PRO A 435 -28.76 -25.09 -10.62
C PRO A 435 -28.72 -26.36 -9.78
N ASP A 436 -28.68 -26.23 -8.45
CA ASP A 436 -28.68 -27.36 -7.51
C ASP A 436 -29.76 -27.12 -6.45
N ALA A 437 -30.65 -28.09 -6.27
CA ALA A 437 -31.73 -27.99 -5.30
C ALA A 437 -31.21 -28.09 -3.86
N THR A 438 -30.11 -28.79 -3.63
CA THR A 438 -29.55 -29.04 -2.30
C THR A 438 -28.87 -27.78 -1.71
N GLU A 439 -28.46 -26.87 -2.58
CA GLU A 439 -27.78 -25.60 -2.24
C GLU A 439 -28.77 -24.41 -2.18
N ALA A 440 -30.08 -24.67 -2.15
CA ALA A 440 -31.10 -23.62 -2.16
C ALA A 440 -31.11 -22.83 -0.84
N VAL A 441 -30.64 -21.57 -0.89
CA VAL A 441 -30.74 -20.62 0.21
C VAL A 441 -32.02 -19.79 0.08
N ALA A 442 -32.94 -19.95 1.03
CA ALA A 442 -34.28 -19.35 1.00
C ALA A 442 -34.32 -17.84 1.31
N VAL A 443 -33.58 -17.05 0.53
CA VAL A 443 -33.52 -15.58 0.60
C VAL A 443 -34.00 -14.97 -0.73
N GLN A 444 -34.65 -13.82 -0.65
CA GLN A 444 -34.97 -12.98 -1.80
C GLN A 444 -34.63 -11.52 -1.51
N VAL A 445 -34.22 -10.81 -2.56
CA VAL A 445 -34.23 -9.34 -2.52
C VAL A 445 -35.65 -8.82 -2.73
N GLN A 446 -35.93 -7.61 -2.23
CA GLN A 446 -37.22 -6.97 -2.49
C GLN A 446 -37.29 -6.47 -3.94
N ASP A 447 -38.27 -6.97 -4.69
CA ASP A 447 -38.55 -6.49 -6.05
C ASP A 447 -38.82 -4.98 -6.07
N GLY A 448 -38.21 -4.28 -7.03
CA GLY A 448 -38.35 -2.83 -7.19
C GLY A 448 -37.64 -1.97 -6.13
N ALA A 449 -36.87 -2.56 -5.21
CA ALA A 449 -36.08 -1.79 -4.27
C ALA A 449 -34.99 -0.98 -5.00
N ALA A 450 -34.87 0.30 -4.66
CA ALA A 450 -33.84 1.17 -5.24
C ALA A 450 -32.43 0.60 -5.00
N SER A 451 -31.55 0.73 -5.99
CA SER A 451 -30.16 0.25 -5.94
C SER A 451 -30.03 -1.24 -5.57
N THR A 452 -31.02 -2.06 -5.96
CA THR A 452 -31.03 -3.51 -5.74
C THR A 452 -31.28 -4.23 -7.06
N ARG A 453 -30.46 -5.24 -7.35
CA ARG A 453 -30.49 -6.00 -8.61
C ARG A 453 -30.21 -7.47 -8.31
N SER A 454 -31.18 -8.35 -8.58
CA SER A 454 -30.94 -9.79 -8.57
C SER A 454 -30.03 -10.17 -9.73
N LEU A 455 -28.96 -10.90 -9.44
CA LEU A 455 -28.02 -11.42 -10.44
C LEU A 455 -28.38 -12.85 -10.86
N LEU A 456 -28.97 -13.63 -9.96
CA LEU A 456 -29.43 -14.99 -10.24
C LEU A 456 -30.67 -15.31 -9.42
N ARG A 457 -31.82 -15.48 -10.09
CA ARG A 457 -33.07 -15.93 -9.48
C ARG A 457 -33.37 -17.35 -9.91
N LEU A 458 -33.63 -18.22 -8.95
CA LEU A 458 -33.89 -19.64 -9.17
C LEU A 458 -35.26 -20.04 -8.60
N ARG A 459 -35.84 -21.11 -9.14
CA ARG A 459 -37.06 -21.74 -8.64
C ARG A 459 -36.85 -23.24 -8.47
N ALA A 460 -36.94 -23.73 -7.23
CA ALA A 460 -36.88 -25.15 -6.88
C ALA A 460 -38.21 -25.55 -6.23
N GLY A 461 -39.07 -26.28 -6.95
CA GLY A 461 -40.42 -26.57 -6.51
C GLY A 461 -41.24 -25.30 -6.29
N SER A 462 -41.75 -25.09 -5.07
CA SER A 462 -42.48 -23.86 -4.71
C SER A 462 -41.58 -22.76 -4.12
N LEU A 463 -40.29 -23.03 -3.91
CA LEU A 463 -39.33 -22.03 -3.45
C LEU A 463 -38.80 -21.25 -4.66
N THR A 464 -39.04 -19.95 -4.71
CA THR A 464 -38.29 -19.02 -5.58
C THR A 464 -37.31 -18.27 -4.70
N TYR A 465 -36.06 -18.11 -5.10
CA TYR A 465 -35.02 -17.46 -4.29
C TYR A 465 -33.98 -16.76 -5.17
N ASP A 466 -33.30 -15.76 -4.60
CA ASP A 466 -32.22 -15.02 -5.25
C ASP A 466 -30.88 -15.53 -4.72
N ALA A 467 -30.16 -16.29 -5.54
CA ALA A 467 -28.87 -16.87 -5.19
C ALA A 467 -27.71 -15.86 -5.27
N ALA A 468 -27.89 -14.76 -6.01
CA ALA A 468 -26.93 -13.67 -6.06
C ALA A 468 -27.62 -12.33 -6.29
N ALA A 469 -27.13 -11.25 -5.68
CA ALA A 469 -27.64 -9.90 -5.87
C ALA A 469 -26.62 -8.80 -5.53
N ILE A 470 -26.80 -7.63 -6.15
CA ILE A 470 -26.22 -6.35 -5.71
C ILE A 470 -27.30 -5.54 -4.97
N THR A 471 -26.93 -4.85 -3.89
CA THR A 471 -27.84 -4.18 -2.96
C THR A 471 -27.29 -2.81 -2.50
N LYS A 472 -28.07 -2.10 -1.68
CA LYS A 472 -27.66 -0.80 -1.11
C LYS A 472 -26.59 -0.86 -0.01
N TRP A 473 -26.20 -2.03 0.49
CA TRP A 473 -25.14 -2.17 1.51
C TRP A 473 -23.95 -3.00 1.00
N GLY A 474 -24.10 -3.60 -0.18
CA GLY A 474 -23.07 -4.34 -0.86
C GLY A 474 -23.66 -5.42 -1.75
N GLY A 475 -23.18 -6.66 -1.69
CA GLY A 475 -23.70 -7.74 -2.53
C GLY A 475 -23.50 -9.12 -1.93
N TYR A 476 -24.14 -10.12 -2.53
CA TYR A 476 -23.93 -11.50 -2.15
C TYR A 476 -24.01 -12.43 -3.36
N VAL A 477 -23.32 -13.57 -3.25
CA VAL A 477 -23.43 -14.73 -4.13
C VAL A 477 -23.29 -15.99 -3.28
N THR A 478 -24.31 -16.84 -3.27
CA THR A 478 -24.31 -18.10 -2.50
C THR A 478 -23.66 -19.23 -3.29
N GLY A 479 -23.23 -20.28 -2.59
CA GLY A 479 -22.76 -21.51 -3.20
C GLY A 479 -23.86 -22.21 -4.03
N PRO A 480 -23.50 -22.96 -5.07
CA PRO A 480 -22.15 -23.10 -5.65
C PRO A 480 -21.87 -22.04 -6.74
N TYR A 481 -22.52 -20.87 -6.68
CA TYR A 481 -22.54 -19.87 -7.76
C TYR A 481 -21.48 -18.78 -7.64
N ALA A 482 -20.65 -18.81 -6.59
CA ALA A 482 -19.45 -17.99 -6.49
C ALA A 482 -18.32 -18.67 -7.26
N VAL A 483 -17.73 -19.68 -6.62
CA VAL A 483 -16.80 -20.63 -7.21
C VAL A 483 -17.41 -22.01 -7.07
N ARG A 484 -17.55 -22.74 -8.18
CA ARG A 484 -17.90 -24.14 -8.15
C ARG A 484 -16.63 -24.94 -7.84
N GLN A 485 -16.53 -25.37 -6.59
CA GLN A 485 -15.41 -26.18 -6.13
C GLN A 485 -15.65 -27.65 -6.45
N ASN A 486 -14.62 -28.37 -6.90
CA ASN A 486 -14.67 -29.82 -6.99
C ASN A 486 -13.73 -30.45 -5.96
N TYR A 487 -14.31 -30.93 -4.86
CA TYR A 487 -13.56 -31.47 -3.72
C TYR A 487 -12.98 -32.88 -3.96
N ALA A 488 -13.33 -33.56 -5.07
CA ALA A 488 -13.06 -34.98 -5.24
C ALA A 488 -11.57 -35.34 -5.48
N ILE A 489 -10.73 -34.44 -6.02
CA ILE A 489 -9.33 -34.77 -6.33
C ILE A 489 -8.41 -33.56 -6.13
N ARG A 490 -8.04 -33.27 -4.88
CA ARG A 490 -6.96 -32.29 -4.54
C ARG A 490 -5.54 -32.82 -4.82
N GLN A 491 -5.39 -33.73 -5.78
CA GLN A 491 -4.11 -34.37 -6.11
C GLN A 491 -3.88 -34.35 -7.62
N ASN A 492 -2.92 -33.55 -8.08
CA ASN A 492 -2.10 -33.79 -9.29
C ASN A 492 -2.78 -34.41 -10.54
N SER A 493 -4.07 -34.18 -10.76
CA SER A 493 -4.77 -34.60 -11.97
C SER A 493 -5.49 -33.41 -12.59
N SER A 494 -5.28 -33.27 -13.88
CA SER A 494 -5.86 -32.25 -14.77
C SER A 494 -7.38 -32.38 -14.95
N SER A 495 -8.10 -33.14 -14.11
CA SER A 495 -9.44 -33.63 -14.42
C SER A 495 -10.58 -33.18 -13.51
N ASP A 496 -10.36 -32.31 -12.52
CA ASP A 496 -11.45 -31.61 -11.84
C ASP A 496 -10.99 -30.25 -11.30
N GLN A 497 -11.51 -29.17 -11.88
CA GLN A 497 -10.90 -27.84 -11.81
C GLN A 497 -11.91 -26.84 -11.24
N ASP A 498 -11.51 -26.05 -10.24
CA ASP A 498 -12.33 -24.97 -9.67
C ASP A 498 -12.75 -23.98 -10.77
N ARG A 499 -13.98 -23.46 -10.70
CA ARG A 499 -14.53 -22.54 -11.72
C ARG A 499 -15.26 -21.35 -11.12
N TRP A 500 -14.94 -20.16 -11.61
CA TRP A 500 -15.73 -18.97 -11.37
C TRP A 500 -17.06 -19.06 -12.11
N ILE A 501 -18.16 -19.05 -11.35
CA ILE A 501 -19.51 -18.96 -11.92
C ILE A 501 -19.94 -17.49 -12.00
N VAL A 502 -19.61 -16.67 -11.00
CA VAL A 502 -19.72 -15.21 -11.08
C VAL A 502 -18.45 -14.60 -11.66
N GLN A 503 -18.54 -13.55 -12.47
CA GLN A 503 -17.39 -12.76 -12.91
C GLN A 503 -16.85 -11.98 -11.70
N PRO A 504 -15.65 -12.32 -11.17
CA PRO A 504 -15.22 -11.85 -9.86
C PRO A 504 -14.86 -10.36 -9.81
N LEU A 505 -14.26 -9.82 -10.88
CA LEU A 505 -13.87 -8.40 -10.94
C LEU A 505 -15.09 -7.48 -10.95
N ASP A 506 -16.13 -7.84 -11.70
CA ASP A 506 -17.33 -7.02 -11.83
C ASP A 506 -18.20 -7.13 -10.58
N PHE A 507 -18.34 -8.34 -10.02
CA PHE A 507 -19.05 -8.53 -8.76
C PHE A 507 -18.38 -7.78 -7.61
N LEU A 508 -17.06 -7.93 -7.40
CA LEU A 508 -16.36 -7.26 -6.31
C LEU A 508 -16.38 -5.74 -6.47
N ARG A 509 -16.23 -5.22 -7.70
CA ARG A 509 -16.32 -3.78 -7.97
C ARG A 509 -17.68 -3.21 -7.58
N GLU A 510 -18.77 -3.86 -7.99
CA GLU A 510 -20.12 -3.37 -7.68
C GLU A 510 -20.53 -3.65 -6.23
N ALA A 511 -20.27 -4.84 -5.70
CA ALA A 511 -20.63 -5.22 -4.34
C ALA A 511 -19.87 -4.41 -3.28
N LEU A 512 -18.59 -4.11 -3.50
CA LEU A 512 -17.80 -3.28 -2.59
C LEU A 512 -17.83 -1.79 -2.97
N ARG A 513 -18.49 -1.41 -4.07
CA ARG A 513 -18.61 -0.02 -4.56
C ARG A 513 -17.26 0.65 -4.76
N LEU A 514 -16.34 -0.11 -5.34
CA LEU A 514 -14.96 0.32 -5.54
C LEU A 514 -14.95 1.49 -6.52
N ARG A 515 -14.38 2.62 -6.10
CA ARG A 515 -14.25 3.82 -6.92
C ARG A 515 -13.18 3.60 -8.00
N PRO A 516 -13.39 4.06 -9.25
CA PRO A 516 -12.31 4.10 -10.23
C PRO A 516 -11.13 4.91 -9.71
N MET A 517 -9.91 4.37 -9.87
CA MET A 517 -8.66 5.01 -9.48
C MET A 517 -7.54 4.58 -10.44
N PRO A 518 -6.44 5.35 -10.57
CA PRO A 518 -5.22 4.82 -11.16
C PRO A 518 -4.70 3.69 -10.26
N VAL A 519 -4.76 2.46 -10.75
CA VAL A 519 -4.43 1.24 -10.01
C VAL A 519 -2.92 1.03 -10.06
N PRO A 520 -2.20 0.96 -8.93
CA PRO A 520 -0.80 0.57 -8.93
C PRO A 520 -0.61 -0.81 -9.56
N ASP A 521 0.38 -0.97 -10.45
CA ASP A 521 0.52 -2.15 -11.30
C ASP A 521 1.95 -2.72 -11.26
N THR A 522 2.09 -3.95 -10.73
CA THR A 522 3.37 -4.64 -10.54
C THR A 522 3.81 -5.47 -11.75
N THR A 523 3.10 -5.38 -12.88
CA THR A 523 3.33 -6.24 -14.05
C THR A 523 4.11 -5.54 -15.16
N THR A 524 4.18 -4.22 -15.10
CA THR A 524 4.65 -3.35 -16.19
C THR A 524 5.48 -2.21 -15.65
N GLU A 525 6.51 -1.80 -16.39
CA GLU A 525 7.22 -0.53 -16.19
C GLU A 525 7.61 0.04 -17.54
N SER A 526 7.43 1.36 -17.70
CA SER A 526 7.76 2.09 -18.93
C SER A 526 7.28 1.37 -20.20
N GLY A 527 6.02 0.93 -20.21
CA GLY A 527 5.38 0.29 -21.37
C GLY A 527 5.75 -1.17 -21.63
N ARG A 528 6.67 -1.77 -20.86
CA ARG A 528 7.11 -3.17 -21.02
C ARG A 528 6.67 -4.05 -19.85
N ARG A 529 6.26 -5.28 -20.15
CA ARG A 529 5.95 -6.28 -19.12
C ARG A 529 7.25 -6.72 -18.44
N LEU A 530 7.24 -6.89 -17.13
CA LEU A 530 8.43 -7.29 -16.40
C LEU A 530 8.80 -8.76 -16.68
N LEU A 531 10.10 -9.05 -16.70
CA LEU A 531 10.68 -10.38 -16.72
C LEU A 531 11.60 -10.55 -15.51
N THR A 532 11.32 -11.56 -14.69
CA THR A 532 12.22 -12.05 -13.64
C THR A 532 12.66 -13.48 -13.95
N ILE A 533 13.80 -13.87 -13.37
CA ILE A 533 14.33 -15.22 -13.45
C ILE A 533 14.83 -15.57 -12.06
N HIS A 534 14.34 -16.65 -11.47
CA HIS A 534 14.93 -17.17 -10.25
C HIS A 534 15.12 -18.67 -10.27
N ILE A 535 16.19 -19.10 -9.61
CA ILE A 535 16.63 -20.48 -9.55
C ILE A 535 16.73 -20.91 -8.09
N ASP A 536 15.95 -21.92 -7.73
CA ASP A 536 16.00 -22.56 -6.42
C ASP A 536 17.17 -23.55 -6.33
N GLY A 537 17.68 -23.71 -5.11
CA GLY A 537 18.92 -24.43 -4.85
C GLY A 537 18.87 -25.94 -5.09
N ASP A 538 17.68 -26.51 -5.29
CA ASP A 538 17.43 -27.95 -5.26
C ASP A 538 18.20 -28.72 -6.32
N GLY A 539 18.91 -29.74 -5.88
CA GLY A 539 19.66 -30.63 -6.75
C GLY A 539 20.85 -29.94 -7.41
N PHE A 540 21.42 -28.91 -6.77
CA PHE A 540 22.67 -28.29 -7.21
C PHE A 540 23.80 -29.33 -7.30
N ALA A 541 23.82 -30.26 -6.34
CA ALA A 541 24.77 -31.37 -6.24
C ALA A 541 24.41 -32.59 -7.14
N SER A 542 23.28 -32.56 -7.86
CA SER A 542 22.89 -33.68 -8.73
C SER A 542 23.83 -33.83 -9.91
N LYS A 543 24.15 -35.07 -10.30
CA LYS A 543 24.96 -35.34 -11.50
C LYS A 543 24.07 -35.30 -12.75
N ALA A 544 24.56 -34.65 -13.80
CA ALA A 544 23.81 -34.57 -15.04
C ALA A 544 23.91 -35.87 -15.84
N GLU A 545 22.77 -36.38 -16.29
CA GLU A 545 22.63 -37.60 -17.10
C GLU A 545 22.81 -37.28 -18.59
N ILE A 546 23.91 -36.59 -18.92
CA ILE A 546 24.22 -36.13 -20.27
C ILE A 546 25.71 -36.40 -20.59
N PRO A 547 26.09 -36.64 -21.86
CA PRO A 547 27.49 -36.85 -22.23
C PRO A 547 28.37 -35.65 -21.84
N GLY A 548 29.52 -35.92 -21.18
CA GLY A 548 30.39 -34.87 -20.64
C GLY A 548 29.78 -34.08 -19.47
N GLY A 549 28.75 -34.64 -18.83
CA GLY A 549 28.02 -34.02 -17.72
C GLY A 549 28.87 -33.84 -16.47
N GLY A 550 28.64 -32.73 -15.78
CA GLY A 550 29.19 -32.43 -14.47
C GLY A 550 28.10 -32.42 -13.41
N PHE A 551 28.25 -31.56 -12.40
CA PHE A 551 27.15 -31.24 -11.49
C PHE A 551 26.11 -30.34 -12.18
N SER A 552 24.86 -30.41 -11.73
CA SER A 552 23.75 -29.72 -12.38
C SER A 552 23.96 -28.21 -12.43
N GLY A 553 24.48 -27.61 -11.35
CA GLY A 553 24.81 -26.19 -11.32
C GLY A 553 25.86 -25.78 -12.37
N GLU A 554 26.86 -26.63 -12.62
CA GLU A 554 27.87 -26.38 -13.67
C GLU A 554 27.29 -26.49 -15.08
N VAL A 555 26.41 -27.48 -15.30
CA VAL A 555 25.71 -27.65 -16.58
C VAL A 555 24.80 -26.47 -16.86
N LEU A 556 24.01 -26.02 -15.89
CA LEU A 556 23.16 -24.84 -16.06
C LEU A 556 23.98 -23.58 -16.35
N PHE A 557 25.10 -23.38 -15.65
CA PHE A 557 26.00 -22.27 -15.91
C PHE A 557 26.48 -22.26 -17.37
N ARG A 558 26.95 -23.42 -17.87
CA ARG A 558 27.47 -23.57 -19.22
C ARG A 558 26.40 -23.45 -20.30
N GLU A 559 25.25 -24.11 -20.11
CA GLU A 559 24.25 -24.28 -21.18
C GLU A 559 23.23 -23.14 -21.24
N ILE A 560 22.97 -22.48 -20.11
CA ILE A 560 21.93 -21.46 -19.94
C ILE A 560 22.53 -20.12 -19.50
N PHE A 561 23.21 -20.07 -18.34
CA PHE A 561 23.52 -18.76 -17.71
C PHE A 561 24.51 -17.94 -18.54
N ASP A 562 25.63 -18.54 -18.95
CA ASP A 562 26.65 -17.84 -19.73
C ASP A 562 26.21 -17.59 -21.19
N ARG A 563 25.23 -18.38 -21.68
CA ARG A 563 24.64 -18.21 -23.00
C ARG A 563 23.71 -17.00 -23.07
N TYR A 564 22.82 -16.83 -22.10
CA TYR A 564 21.76 -15.81 -22.14
C TYR A 564 22.13 -14.52 -21.40
N ARG A 565 22.84 -14.62 -20.27
CA ARG A 565 23.30 -13.47 -19.46
C ARG A 565 22.20 -12.45 -19.11
N LEU A 566 20.98 -12.94 -18.88
CA LEU A 566 19.87 -12.15 -18.36
C LEU A 566 20.03 -11.97 -16.83
N PRO A 567 19.54 -10.85 -16.26
CA PRO A 567 19.49 -10.70 -14.80
C PRO A 567 18.68 -11.84 -14.19
N MET A 568 19.26 -12.52 -13.22
CA MET A 568 18.65 -13.65 -12.52
C MET A 568 19.02 -13.63 -11.04
N THR A 569 18.19 -14.23 -10.20
CA THR A 569 18.50 -14.42 -8.78
C THR A 569 18.57 -15.90 -8.47
N MET A 570 19.69 -16.38 -7.94
CA MET A 570 19.92 -17.81 -7.72
C MET A 570 20.27 -18.08 -6.27
N SER A 571 19.67 -19.13 -5.72
CA SER A 571 19.97 -19.64 -4.38
C SER A 571 20.74 -20.96 -4.41
N VAL A 572 21.25 -21.35 -3.24
CA VAL A 572 21.78 -22.69 -2.95
C VAL A 572 21.25 -23.14 -1.59
N ILE A 573 21.08 -24.46 -1.44
CA ILE A 573 20.85 -25.08 -0.14
C ILE A 573 22.23 -25.31 0.49
N GLU A 574 22.54 -24.68 1.62
CA GLU A 574 23.86 -24.85 2.24
C GLU A 574 24.11 -26.33 2.59
N GLY A 575 23.10 -27.06 3.07
CA GLY A 575 23.19 -28.47 3.41
C GLY A 575 23.54 -29.39 2.25
N GLU A 576 23.39 -28.97 1.00
CA GLU A 576 23.85 -29.74 -0.16
C GLU A 576 25.30 -29.40 -0.56
N VAL A 577 25.72 -28.16 -0.35
CA VAL A 577 26.98 -27.61 -0.89
C VAL A 577 28.10 -27.63 0.14
N GLY A 578 27.79 -27.26 1.39
CA GLY A 578 28.77 -26.98 2.44
C GLY A 578 29.28 -28.21 3.20
N LYS A 579 30.43 -28.05 3.87
CA LYS A 579 31.10 -29.14 4.62
C LYS A 579 30.29 -29.66 5.81
N SER A 580 29.37 -28.86 6.35
CA SER A 580 28.46 -29.25 7.43
C SER A 580 27.17 -29.89 6.92
N GLY A 581 27.04 -30.12 5.62
CA GLY A 581 25.85 -30.67 4.99
C GLY A 581 25.86 -32.19 4.80
N MET A 582 24.98 -32.67 3.92
CA MET A 582 24.83 -34.08 3.56
C MET A 582 26.04 -34.64 2.81
N TYR A 583 26.73 -33.81 2.02
CA TYR A 583 27.77 -34.24 1.07
C TYR A 583 29.14 -33.58 1.31
N PRO A 584 29.74 -33.70 2.52
CA PRO A 584 30.98 -33.00 2.87
C PRO A 584 32.17 -33.33 1.95
N LYS A 585 32.16 -34.52 1.33
CA LYS A 585 33.20 -34.95 0.38
C LYS A 585 33.10 -34.25 -0.98
N LEU A 586 31.92 -33.77 -1.36
CA LEU A 586 31.70 -33.08 -2.64
C LEU A 586 31.94 -31.57 -2.54
N THR A 587 32.04 -31.02 -1.33
CA THR A 587 32.19 -29.58 -1.09
C THR A 587 33.38 -28.96 -1.84
N ALA A 588 34.50 -29.69 -1.96
CA ALA A 588 35.68 -29.22 -2.68
C ALA A 588 35.43 -29.00 -4.19
N GLU A 589 34.40 -29.64 -4.76
CA GLU A 589 33.97 -29.46 -6.15
C GLU A 589 32.79 -28.48 -6.25
N LEU A 590 31.82 -28.54 -5.32
CA LEU A 590 30.58 -27.76 -5.38
C LEU A 590 30.76 -26.27 -5.03
N GLU A 591 31.52 -25.94 -3.99
CA GLU A 591 31.70 -24.52 -3.63
C GLU A 591 32.42 -23.71 -4.72
N PRO A 592 33.48 -24.21 -5.41
CA PRO A 592 34.05 -23.50 -6.55
C PRO A 592 33.04 -23.21 -7.67
N ILE A 593 32.11 -24.13 -7.95
CA ILE A 593 31.05 -23.93 -8.94
C ILE A 593 30.12 -22.80 -8.48
N ALA A 594 29.64 -22.85 -7.22
CA ALA A 594 28.79 -21.81 -6.66
C ALA A 594 29.47 -20.44 -6.65
N ARG A 595 30.74 -20.36 -6.21
CA ARG A 595 31.56 -19.13 -6.26
C ARG A 595 31.67 -18.58 -7.67
N LYS A 596 31.90 -19.44 -8.68
CA LYS A 596 32.00 -19.03 -10.08
C LYS A 596 30.68 -18.43 -10.60
N ILE A 597 29.54 -19.03 -10.24
CA ILE A 597 28.21 -18.54 -10.60
C ILE A 597 27.91 -17.22 -9.87
N PHE A 598 28.13 -17.15 -8.56
CA PHE A 598 27.91 -15.94 -7.77
C PHE A 598 28.92 -14.81 -8.08
N ALA A 599 30.05 -15.09 -8.72
CA ALA A 599 30.93 -14.05 -9.24
C ALA A 599 30.35 -13.33 -10.48
N GLN A 600 29.35 -13.90 -11.16
CA GLN A 600 28.80 -13.29 -12.35
C GLN A 600 28.00 -12.02 -12.04
N PRO A 601 28.12 -10.98 -12.88
CA PRO A 601 27.46 -9.70 -12.65
C PRO A 601 25.93 -9.73 -12.87
N TYR A 602 25.44 -10.64 -13.71
CA TYR A 602 24.01 -10.81 -14.02
C TYR A 602 23.31 -11.82 -13.09
N VAL A 603 24.03 -12.39 -12.12
CA VAL A 603 23.46 -13.26 -11.08
C VAL A 603 23.32 -12.42 -9.82
N GLU A 604 22.22 -12.52 -9.10
CA GLU A 604 22.04 -12.02 -7.75
C GLU A 604 22.00 -13.21 -6.77
N VAL A 605 22.56 -13.03 -5.58
CA VAL A 605 22.71 -14.13 -4.61
C VAL A 605 21.48 -14.21 -3.71
N ALA A 606 20.94 -15.42 -3.59
CA ALA A 606 19.90 -15.78 -2.64
C ALA A 606 20.32 -16.96 -1.75
N SER A 607 19.59 -17.17 -0.65
CA SER A 607 19.66 -18.37 0.18
C SER A 607 18.42 -19.24 -0.05
N HIS A 608 18.61 -20.57 -0.04
CA HIS A 608 17.54 -21.56 -0.01
C HIS A 608 17.56 -22.34 1.31
N THR A 609 17.89 -21.63 2.40
CA THR A 609 18.05 -22.15 3.76
C THR A 609 19.22 -23.12 3.94
N TYR A 610 19.31 -23.77 5.10
CA TYR A 610 20.36 -24.73 5.42
C TYR A 610 19.91 -26.15 5.11
N SER A 611 18.79 -26.59 5.69
CA SER A 611 18.30 -27.96 5.58
C SER A 611 17.16 -28.13 4.59
N HIS A 612 16.71 -27.06 3.92
CA HIS A 612 15.55 -27.10 3.02
C HIS A 612 14.31 -27.72 3.72
N PRO A 613 13.65 -26.98 4.65
CA PRO A 613 12.39 -27.44 5.22
C PRO A 613 11.34 -27.73 4.14
N PHE A 614 10.73 -28.91 4.20
CA PHE A 614 9.66 -29.32 3.27
C PHE A 614 8.28 -28.80 3.72
N GLU A 615 8.08 -28.69 5.03
CA GLU A 615 6.83 -28.27 5.66
C GLU A 615 7.08 -27.14 6.66
N TRP A 616 6.80 -25.90 6.24
CA TRP A 616 7.10 -24.73 7.08
C TRP A 616 6.24 -24.64 8.34
N GLY A 617 5.01 -25.15 8.31
CA GLY A 617 4.15 -25.22 9.50
C GLY A 617 4.73 -26.06 10.64
N ARG A 618 5.66 -26.98 10.37
CA ARG A 618 6.31 -27.83 11.40
C ARG A 618 7.57 -27.20 12.00
N THR A 619 8.04 -26.08 11.43
CA THR A 619 9.25 -25.38 11.89
C THR A 619 9.02 -24.56 13.16
N VAL A 620 7.75 -24.32 13.52
CA VAL A 620 7.35 -23.59 14.73
C VAL A 620 6.56 -24.53 15.67
N PRO A 621 6.98 -24.69 16.94
CA PRO A 621 6.29 -25.57 17.89
C PRO A 621 4.80 -25.22 18.05
N GLY A 622 3.92 -26.23 17.98
CA GLY A 622 2.48 -26.08 18.25
C GLY A 622 1.61 -25.76 17.03
N GLN A 623 2.19 -25.57 15.84
CA GLN A 623 1.44 -25.55 14.59
C GLN A 623 1.32 -26.99 14.02
N GLN A 624 0.10 -27.42 13.71
CA GLN A 624 -0.16 -28.69 13.01
C GLN A 624 -0.13 -28.44 11.50
N SER A 625 0.55 -29.32 10.75
CA SER A 625 0.60 -29.30 9.29
C SER A 625 -0.33 -30.37 8.72
N ASP A 626 -1.15 -29.98 7.74
CA ASP A 626 -1.99 -30.89 6.93
C ASP A 626 -1.34 -31.23 5.57
N ALA A 627 -0.10 -30.78 5.31
CA ALA A 627 0.61 -31.06 4.07
C ALA A 627 0.90 -32.56 3.95
N ARG A 628 0.46 -33.20 2.86
CA ARG A 628 0.68 -34.64 2.62
C ARG A 628 2.05 -34.87 1.99
N VAL A 629 2.89 -35.64 2.68
CA VAL A 629 4.27 -35.99 2.30
C VAL A 629 4.33 -37.02 1.15
N THR A 630 5.37 -36.94 0.31
CA THR A 630 6.16 -38.07 -0.27
C THR A 630 7.33 -37.47 -1.09
N GLU A 631 8.61 -37.88 -0.96
CA GLU A 631 9.20 -39.21 -0.75
C GLU A 631 10.38 -39.16 0.26
N GLY A 632 10.41 -40.10 1.23
CA GLY A 632 11.45 -40.25 2.26
C GLY A 632 10.97 -40.25 3.74
N ASP A 633 9.67 -40.41 3.98
CA ASP A 633 8.97 -40.20 5.26
C ASP A 633 9.67 -40.74 6.53
N GLU A 634 10.21 -39.79 7.31
CA GLU A 634 10.12 -39.65 8.78
C GLU A 634 10.64 -38.25 9.23
N GLU A 635 11.40 -37.54 8.38
CA GLU A 635 11.98 -36.20 8.63
C GLU A 635 11.44 -35.13 7.65
N PHE A 636 11.12 -33.90 8.13
CA PHE A 636 10.49 -32.80 7.34
C PHE A 636 11.49 -31.76 6.79
N HIS A 637 12.75 -32.15 6.71
CA HIS A 637 13.85 -31.41 6.09
C HIS A 637 14.90 -32.43 5.60
N LEU A 638 15.92 -31.98 4.87
CA LEU A 638 17.02 -32.86 4.42
C LEU A 638 17.72 -33.55 5.59
N ALA A 639 18.07 -34.83 5.42
CA ALA A 639 18.70 -35.68 6.43
C ALA A 639 20.17 -35.28 6.67
N ILE A 640 20.38 -34.17 7.38
CA ILE A 640 21.72 -33.63 7.69
C ILE A 640 22.22 -34.22 9.02
N PRO A 641 23.39 -34.91 9.04
CA PRO A 641 23.91 -35.55 10.25
C PRO A 641 24.06 -34.59 11.44
N GLY A 642 23.39 -34.92 12.54
CA GLY A 642 23.50 -34.20 13.82
C GLY A 642 22.74 -32.86 13.87
N TYR A 643 22.01 -32.50 12.80
CA TYR A 643 21.20 -31.29 12.77
C TYR A 643 19.87 -31.47 13.53
N LYS A 644 19.40 -30.38 14.13
CA LYS A 644 18.06 -30.23 14.68
C LYS A 644 17.49 -28.91 14.20
N MET A 645 16.24 -28.92 13.73
CA MET A 645 15.57 -27.75 13.19
C MET A 645 15.70 -26.51 14.09
N ASP A 646 16.32 -25.45 13.56
CA ASP A 646 16.47 -24.14 14.20
C ASP A 646 16.37 -23.02 13.14
N LEU A 647 15.40 -22.11 13.33
CA LEU A 647 15.13 -21.06 12.35
C LEU A 647 16.30 -20.08 12.16
N ASN A 648 17.08 -19.79 13.21
CA ASN A 648 18.24 -18.90 13.09
C ASN A 648 19.33 -19.57 12.26
N ARG A 649 19.52 -20.88 12.42
CA ARG A 649 20.46 -21.67 11.63
C ARG A 649 20.04 -21.79 10.18
N GLU A 650 18.74 -22.01 9.93
CA GLU A 650 18.17 -22.10 8.59
C GLU A 650 18.34 -20.81 7.81
N ILE A 651 18.05 -19.68 8.43
CA ILE A 651 17.98 -18.39 7.75
C ILE A 651 19.30 -17.63 7.93
N GLY A 652 19.55 -17.12 9.13
CA GLY A 652 20.74 -16.30 9.42
C GLY A 652 22.05 -17.07 9.21
N GLY A 653 22.12 -18.33 9.66
CA GLY A 653 23.30 -19.17 9.50
C GLY A 653 23.64 -19.48 8.04
N SER A 654 22.64 -19.80 7.22
CA SER A 654 22.82 -20.05 5.78
C SER A 654 23.24 -18.78 5.03
N ILE A 655 22.60 -17.64 5.34
CA ILE A 655 23.00 -16.33 4.79
C ILE A 655 24.46 -16.03 5.13
N ASP A 656 24.86 -16.23 6.39
CA ASP A 656 26.23 -16.03 6.87
C ASP A 656 27.24 -16.93 6.16
N TYR A 657 26.91 -18.21 5.97
CA TYR A 657 27.75 -19.14 5.23
C TYR A 657 27.95 -18.66 3.78
N ILE A 658 26.87 -18.32 3.07
CA ILE A 658 26.95 -17.87 1.69
C ILE A 658 27.79 -16.59 1.60
N ASN A 659 27.53 -15.61 2.46
CA ASN A 659 28.26 -14.35 2.51
C ASN A 659 29.75 -14.57 2.82
N LYS A 660 30.12 -15.50 3.70
CA LYS A 660 31.54 -15.71 4.08
C LYS A 660 32.30 -16.61 3.10
N VAL A 661 31.65 -17.64 2.57
CA VAL A 661 32.32 -18.76 1.87
C VAL A 661 32.10 -18.74 0.36
N LEU A 662 30.90 -18.36 -0.09
CA LEU A 662 30.50 -18.46 -1.50
C LEU A 662 30.48 -17.11 -2.22
N SER A 663 30.22 -16.00 -1.52
CA SER A 663 30.06 -14.69 -2.15
C SER A 663 30.43 -13.50 -1.23
N PRO A 664 31.70 -13.38 -0.80
CA PRO A 664 32.15 -12.32 0.14
C PRO A 664 31.99 -10.89 -0.35
N ASN A 665 31.96 -10.67 -1.67
CA ASN A 665 31.87 -9.32 -2.25
C ASN A 665 30.47 -9.00 -2.80
N LYS A 666 29.53 -9.95 -2.76
CA LYS A 666 28.16 -9.76 -3.25
C LYS A 666 27.20 -10.47 -2.28
N PRO A 667 26.69 -9.74 -1.27
CA PRO A 667 25.92 -10.36 -0.20
C PRO A 667 24.60 -10.93 -0.71
N VAL A 668 24.06 -11.89 0.04
CA VAL A 668 22.71 -12.40 -0.13
C VAL A 668 21.71 -11.25 0.00
N LYS A 669 20.77 -11.16 -0.95
CA LYS A 669 19.71 -10.14 -0.97
C LYS A 669 18.30 -10.73 -0.85
N MET A 670 18.14 -12.02 -1.10
CA MET A 670 16.84 -12.69 -1.06
C MET A 670 16.91 -14.07 -0.40
N LEU A 671 15.87 -14.45 0.32
CA LEU A 671 15.57 -15.82 0.70
C LEU A 671 14.47 -16.34 -0.22
N LEU A 672 14.74 -17.44 -0.90
CA LEU A 672 13.78 -18.17 -1.71
C LEU A 672 13.22 -19.29 -0.83
N TRP A 673 11.92 -19.31 -0.55
CA TRP A 673 11.34 -20.29 0.37
C TRP A 673 11.34 -21.70 -0.24
N PRO A 674 11.91 -22.71 0.43
CA PRO A 674 11.88 -24.12 0.03
C PRO A 674 10.56 -24.80 0.38
N GLY A 675 10.35 -26.01 -0.16
CA GLY A 675 9.27 -26.90 0.25
C GLY A 675 7.88 -26.40 -0.12
N ASP A 676 6.93 -26.50 0.80
CA ASP A 676 5.56 -25.99 0.64
C ASP A 676 5.49 -24.45 0.52
N CYS A 677 6.61 -23.75 0.75
CA CYS A 677 6.73 -22.31 0.73
C CYS A 677 5.80 -21.58 1.71
N GLN A 678 5.23 -22.25 2.72
CA GLN A 678 4.25 -21.64 3.64
C GLN A 678 4.94 -20.99 4.84
N ALA A 679 5.79 -20.01 4.58
CA ALA A 679 6.66 -19.41 5.59
C ALA A 679 5.86 -18.82 6.77
N PRO A 680 6.14 -19.22 8.03
CA PRO A 680 5.46 -18.66 9.18
C PRO A 680 5.97 -17.23 9.47
N PRO A 681 5.18 -16.39 10.16
CA PRO A 681 5.59 -15.03 10.54
C PRO A 681 6.96 -14.97 11.24
N GLU A 682 7.27 -15.96 12.08
CA GLU A 682 8.54 -16.08 12.79
C GLU A 682 9.74 -16.17 11.84
N ALA A 683 9.59 -16.91 10.73
CA ALA A 683 10.63 -17.05 9.71
C ALA A 683 10.77 -15.76 8.89
N ILE A 684 9.67 -15.13 8.51
CA ILE A 684 9.68 -13.86 7.75
C ILE A 684 10.37 -12.74 8.55
N LYS A 685 10.12 -12.66 9.86
CA LYS A 685 10.81 -11.69 10.73
C LYS A 685 12.33 -11.87 10.75
N LEU A 686 12.82 -13.10 10.58
CA LEU A 686 14.26 -13.35 10.50
C LEU A 686 14.86 -12.89 9.17
N THR A 687 14.10 -12.94 8.07
CA THR A 687 14.55 -12.33 6.80
C THR A 687 14.60 -10.81 6.91
N ASP A 688 13.59 -10.20 7.54
CA ASP A 688 13.55 -8.76 7.79
C ASP A 688 14.70 -8.29 8.67
N ALA A 689 14.98 -9.02 9.77
CA ALA A 689 16.09 -8.75 10.66
C ALA A 689 17.47 -8.90 9.98
N ALA A 690 17.57 -9.79 8.99
CA ALA A 690 18.77 -9.95 8.17
C ALA A 690 18.91 -8.90 7.05
N GLY A 691 17.90 -8.05 6.83
CA GLY A 691 17.87 -7.09 5.72
C GLY A 691 17.72 -7.77 4.35
N VAL A 692 17.14 -8.96 4.31
CA VAL A 692 17.00 -9.83 3.14
C VAL A 692 15.52 -9.93 2.75
N LEU A 693 15.22 -9.78 1.46
CA LEU A 693 13.86 -9.91 0.93
C LEU A 693 13.43 -11.38 0.87
N ASN A 694 12.13 -11.66 0.74
CA ASN A 694 11.64 -13.04 0.66
C ASN A 694 10.67 -13.22 -0.52
N MET A 695 10.74 -14.39 -1.18
CA MET A 695 9.85 -14.78 -2.27
C MET A 695 9.70 -16.30 -2.34
N ASN A 696 8.59 -16.76 -2.91
CA ASN A 696 8.19 -18.13 -3.30
C ASN A 696 6.81 -18.46 -2.74
N GLY A 697 6.22 -19.55 -3.22
CA GLY A 697 4.81 -19.87 -3.03
C GLY A 697 3.93 -19.19 -4.09
N GLY A 698 2.63 -19.45 -3.98
CA GLY A 698 1.62 -19.04 -4.97
C GLY A 698 1.63 -19.91 -6.23
N ASP A 699 0.47 -20.45 -6.60
CA ASP A 699 0.34 -21.45 -7.67
C ASP A 699 -0.28 -20.90 -8.95
N THR A 700 0.42 -19.97 -9.62
CA THR A 700 -0.05 -19.49 -10.94
C THR A 700 0.24 -20.54 -12.01
N LEU A 701 -0.79 -21.33 -12.36
CA LEU A 701 -0.74 -22.51 -13.25
C LEU A 701 -1.86 -22.56 -14.30
N ILE A 702 -2.43 -21.40 -14.64
CA ILE A 702 -3.38 -21.32 -15.75
C ILE A 702 -2.71 -21.81 -17.05
N THR A 703 -3.39 -22.73 -17.75
CA THR A 703 -2.93 -23.34 -19.02
C THR A 703 -4.12 -23.52 -19.95
N ARG A 704 -3.88 -23.84 -21.23
CA ARG A 704 -4.97 -24.02 -22.20
C ARG A 704 -5.88 -25.21 -21.83
N SER A 705 -5.34 -26.20 -21.11
CA SER A 705 -6.11 -27.33 -20.57
C SER A 705 -6.76 -27.07 -19.21
N ASN A 706 -6.42 -25.96 -18.56
CA ASN A 706 -7.04 -25.48 -17.31
C ASN A 706 -7.23 -23.95 -17.36
N PRO A 707 -8.14 -23.44 -18.22
CA PRO A 707 -8.27 -22.01 -18.48
C PRO A 707 -9.15 -21.31 -17.44
N THR A 708 -8.70 -21.25 -16.20
CA THR A 708 -9.44 -20.63 -15.08
C THR A 708 -8.60 -19.60 -14.33
N TRP A 709 -9.24 -18.51 -13.93
CA TRP A 709 -8.67 -17.49 -13.06
C TRP A 709 -8.49 -17.97 -11.63
N THR A 710 -9.12 -19.09 -11.24
CA THR A 710 -8.83 -19.75 -9.94
C THR A 710 -7.41 -20.33 -9.87
N ALA A 711 -6.74 -20.49 -11.02
CA ALA A 711 -5.35 -20.94 -11.14
C ALA A 711 -4.35 -19.77 -11.28
N ILE A 712 -4.73 -18.56 -10.87
CA ILE A 712 -3.85 -17.38 -10.84
C ILE A 712 -3.74 -16.91 -9.39
N ALA A 713 -2.54 -17.03 -8.82
CA ALA A 713 -2.28 -16.65 -7.42
C ALA A 713 -2.32 -15.12 -7.23
N PRO A 714 -2.53 -14.62 -5.99
CA PRO A 714 -2.34 -13.20 -5.68
C PRO A 714 -0.87 -12.77 -5.75
N LEU A 715 -0.57 -11.51 -5.42
CA LEU A 715 0.82 -10.99 -5.36
C LEU A 715 1.61 -11.53 -4.17
N GLY A 716 0.91 -11.97 -3.12
CA GLY A 716 1.47 -12.40 -1.86
C GLY A 716 0.39 -12.46 -0.80
N ILE A 717 0.80 -12.59 0.47
CA ILE A 717 -0.11 -12.79 1.59
C ILE A 717 0.36 -12.03 2.84
N HIS A 718 -0.55 -11.30 3.46
CA HIS A 718 -0.37 -10.76 4.82
C HIS A 718 -0.63 -11.84 5.85
N LYS A 719 0.35 -12.09 6.72
CA LYS A 719 0.25 -13.02 7.85
C LYS A 719 0.22 -12.25 9.18
N ALA A 720 0.20 -12.97 10.30
CA ALA A 720 0.20 -12.36 11.63
C ALA A 720 1.40 -11.42 11.83
N ASP A 721 1.29 -10.51 12.80
CA ASP A 721 2.33 -9.52 13.13
C ASP A 721 2.78 -8.63 11.96
N ASN A 722 1.88 -8.40 11.00
CA ASN A 722 2.11 -7.54 9.83
C ASN A 722 3.29 -8.00 8.95
N THR A 723 3.61 -9.31 8.96
CA THR A 723 4.59 -9.89 8.04
C THR A 723 3.96 -10.14 6.68
N PHE A 724 4.70 -9.90 5.60
CA PHE A 724 4.25 -10.12 4.24
C PHE A 724 5.16 -11.08 3.48
N GLN A 725 4.57 -12.10 2.88
CA GLN A 725 5.27 -13.02 1.98
C GLN A 725 4.92 -12.68 0.53
N VAL A 726 5.94 -12.49 -0.31
CA VAL A 726 5.76 -12.26 -1.75
C VAL A 726 5.71 -13.59 -2.50
N PHE A 727 4.72 -13.76 -3.38
CA PHE A 727 4.60 -14.96 -4.20
C PHE A 727 5.37 -14.83 -5.52
N ALA A 728 5.81 -15.98 -6.03
CA ALA A 728 6.35 -16.04 -7.38
C ALA A 728 5.24 -15.73 -8.40
N THR A 729 5.60 -15.08 -9.52
CA THR A 729 4.58 -14.64 -10.50
C THR A 729 4.04 -15.80 -11.34
N ASN A 730 4.86 -16.82 -11.59
CA ASN A 730 4.57 -18.05 -12.31
C ASN A 730 5.25 -19.22 -11.59
N GLN A 731 4.71 -20.43 -11.75
CA GLN A 731 5.22 -21.63 -11.09
C GLN A 731 6.42 -22.25 -11.79
N ASN A 732 7.18 -23.06 -11.04
CA ASN A 732 8.40 -23.71 -11.49
C ASN A 732 8.15 -24.96 -12.35
N GLU A 733 9.22 -25.53 -12.91
CA GLU A 733 9.18 -26.76 -13.70
C GLU A 733 8.68 -28.00 -12.95
N ASN A 734 8.78 -28.04 -11.62
CA ASN A 734 8.40 -29.20 -10.81
C ASN A 734 6.94 -29.62 -11.07
N VAL A 735 6.03 -28.66 -11.05
CA VAL A 735 4.59 -28.88 -11.25
C VAL A 735 4.25 -29.21 -12.70
N TYR A 736 4.99 -28.68 -13.68
CA TYR A 736 4.80 -29.02 -15.10
C TYR A 736 5.37 -30.40 -15.48
N THR A 737 6.21 -30.99 -14.63
CA THR A 737 6.89 -32.27 -14.86
C THR A 737 6.44 -33.38 -13.91
N ASN A 738 5.27 -33.22 -13.29
CA ASN A 738 4.69 -34.19 -12.34
C ASN A 738 5.65 -34.51 -11.18
N LEU A 739 6.09 -33.47 -10.46
CA LEU A 739 7.06 -33.57 -9.36
C LEU A 739 8.37 -34.22 -9.83
N TRP A 740 8.88 -33.76 -10.97
CA TRP A 740 10.08 -34.29 -11.63
C TRP A 740 10.00 -35.78 -12.03
N ARG A 741 8.81 -36.40 -12.10
CA ARG A 741 8.60 -37.78 -12.59
C ARG A 741 8.45 -37.87 -14.12
N GLY A 742 8.42 -36.71 -14.78
CA GLY A 742 8.29 -36.56 -16.22
C GLY A 742 6.84 -36.35 -16.69
N PRO A 743 6.66 -35.95 -17.96
CA PRO A 743 7.71 -35.75 -18.97
C PRO A 743 8.59 -34.53 -18.68
N TYR A 744 9.92 -34.69 -18.74
CA TYR A 744 10.89 -33.64 -18.38
C TYR A 744 10.90 -32.42 -19.32
N TYR A 745 10.21 -32.48 -20.46
CA TYR A 745 9.98 -31.34 -21.35
C TYR A 745 8.74 -30.52 -20.96
N GLY A 746 7.97 -30.94 -19.96
CA GLY A 746 6.68 -30.34 -19.61
C GLY A 746 6.73 -28.85 -19.29
N PHE A 747 7.89 -28.33 -18.87
CA PHE A 747 8.07 -26.91 -18.56
C PHE A 747 7.83 -25.97 -19.75
N GLU A 748 7.91 -26.45 -21.00
CA GLU A 748 7.54 -25.64 -22.18
C GLU A 748 6.13 -25.06 -22.07
N ARG A 749 5.24 -25.72 -21.33
CA ARG A 749 3.85 -25.29 -21.11
C ARG A 749 3.71 -24.01 -20.28
N VAL A 750 4.76 -23.56 -19.59
CA VAL A 750 4.77 -22.25 -18.90
C VAL A 750 4.50 -21.10 -19.88
N ILE A 751 4.83 -21.28 -21.17
CA ILE A 751 4.52 -20.32 -22.23
C ILE A 751 3.00 -20.10 -22.37
N GLU A 752 2.18 -21.15 -22.20
CA GLU A 752 0.72 -21.02 -22.17
C GLU A 752 0.29 -20.08 -21.03
N THR A 753 0.90 -20.23 -19.86
CA THR A 753 0.63 -19.39 -18.69
C THR A 753 1.01 -17.94 -18.96
N TYR A 754 2.15 -17.66 -19.61
CA TYR A 754 2.56 -16.30 -19.97
C TYR A 754 1.56 -15.62 -20.90
N GLU A 755 1.06 -16.34 -21.91
CA GLU A 755 0.08 -15.83 -22.87
C GLU A 755 -1.27 -15.54 -22.22
N MET A 756 -1.75 -16.46 -21.39
CA MET A 756 -3.08 -16.37 -20.76
C MET A 756 -3.14 -15.39 -19.59
N THR A 757 -1.98 -15.00 -19.04
CA THR A 757 -1.85 -13.93 -18.04
C THR A 757 -1.48 -12.58 -18.66
N GLU A 758 -1.38 -12.49 -19.99
CA GLU A 758 -1.15 -11.26 -20.75
C GLU A 758 -2.42 -10.71 -21.39
N LYS A 759 -3.27 -11.60 -21.93
CA LYS A 759 -4.48 -11.24 -22.68
C LYS A 759 -5.70 -12.02 -22.20
N PRO A 760 -6.91 -11.41 -22.19
CA PRO A 760 -7.15 -10.00 -22.49
C PRO A 760 -6.66 -9.06 -21.38
N TYR A 761 -6.47 -9.56 -20.17
CA TYR A 761 -5.96 -8.80 -19.02
C TYR A 761 -4.55 -9.23 -18.67
N ARG A 762 -3.69 -8.27 -18.30
CA ARG A 762 -2.37 -8.57 -17.75
C ARG A 762 -2.46 -8.76 -16.24
N PHE A 763 -2.36 -10.01 -15.78
CA PHE A 763 -2.46 -10.35 -14.35
C PHE A 763 -1.09 -10.49 -13.67
N LYS A 764 -0.04 -10.85 -14.43
CA LYS A 764 1.26 -11.24 -13.87
C LYS A 764 2.40 -10.68 -14.69
N ALA A 765 3.55 -10.41 -14.05
CA ALA A 765 4.83 -10.35 -14.75
C ALA A 765 5.23 -11.76 -15.23
N VAL A 766 6.20 -11.84 -16.15
CA VAL A 766 6.78 -13.12 -16.61
C VAL A 766 7.88 -13.54 -15.63
N ASN A 767 7.88 -14.79 -15.19
CA ASN A 767 8.94 -15.36 -14.37
C ASN A 767 9.39 -16.71 -14.90
N ILE A 768 10.68 -16.83 -15.24
CA ILE A 768 11.30 -18.14 -15.48
C ILE A 768 11.78 -18.66 -14.14
N TYR A 769 10.94 -19.47 -13.50
CA TYR A 769 11.20 -20.12 -12.22
C TYR A 769 11.54 -21.60 -12.46
N TYR A 770 12.66 -22.08 -11.93
CA TYR A 770 13.04 -23.49 -11.94
C TYR A 770 14.07 -23.81 -10.86
N HIS A 771 14.44 -25.06 -10.72
CA HIS A 771 15.43 -25.55 -9.76
C HIS A 771 16.73 -25.96 -10.43
N SER A 772 17.80 -26.09 -9.63
CA SER A 772 19.11 -26.49 -10.15
C SER A 772 19.10 -27.87 -10.81
N TYR A 773 18.27 -28.82 -10.38
CA TYR A 773 18.16 -30.14 -11.02
C TYR A 773 17.65 -30.12 -12.47
N ALA A 774 17.09 -29.01 -12.96
CA ALA A 774 16.70 -28.86 -14.37
C ALA A 774 17.88 -29.08 -15.34
N GLY A 775 19.11 -28.87 -14.86
CA GLY A 775 20.34 -29.14 -15.60
C GLY A 775 20.66 -30.62 -15.83
N THR A 776 19.91 -31.55 -15.21
CA THR A 776 20.30 -32.98 -15.22
C THR A 776 19.82 -33.77 -16.43
N LYS A 777 18.77 -33.32 -17.14
CA LYS A 777 18.14 -34.06 -18.25
C LYS A 777 18.21 -33.27 -19.56
N VAL A 778 18.54 -33.94 -20.68
CA VAL A 778 18.56 -33.32 -22.02
C VAL A 778 17.21 -32.66 -22.37
N ALA A 779 16.11 -33.35 -22.10
CA ALA A 779 14.76 -32.86 -22.40
C ALA A 779 14.41 -31.59 -21.61
N SER A 780 14.83 -31.51 -20.34
CA SER A 780 14.62 -30.32 -19.51
C SER A 780 15.49 -29.14 -19.96
N LEU A 781 16.77 -29.38 -20.28
CA LEU A 781 17.64 -28.36 -20.85
C LEU A 781 17.11 -27.81 -22.19
N LYS A 782 16.49 -28.66 -23.02
CA LYS A 782 15.83 -28.23 -24.24
C LYS A 782 14.61 -27.35 -23.92
N ALA A 783 13.76 -27.76 -22.99
CA ALA A 783 12.61 -26.98 -22.55
C ALA A 783 13.03 -25.60 -22.00
N LEU A 784 14.07 -25.54 -21.18
CA LEU A 784 14.63 -24.28 -20.68
C LEU A 784 15.08 -23.38 -21.84
N ARG A 785 15.84 -23.90 -22.81
CA ARG A 785 16.23 -23.10 -23.99
C ARG A 785 15.02 -22.59 -24.76
N THR A 786 14.00 -23.43 -24.97
CA THR A 786 12.73 -23.02 -25.60
C THR A 786 12.08 -21.84 -24.87
N VAL A 787 12.01 -21.90 -23.53
CA VAL A 787 11.43 -20.83 -22.70
C VAL A 787 12.27 -19.55 -22.75
N TYR A 788 13.59 -19.65 -22.62
CA TYR A 788 14.49 -18.49 -22.71
C TYR A 788 14.45 -17.83 -24.10
N ASP A 789 14.46 -18.63 -25.17
CA ASP A 789 14.37 -18.14 -26.54
C ASP A 789 13.00 -17.47 -26.76
N TYR A 790 11.91 -18.04 -26.24
CA TYR A 790 10.58 -17.43 -26.29
C TYR A 790 10.56 -16.05 -25.64
N VAL A 791 11.03 -15.90 -24.39
CA VAL A 791 10.95 -14.59 -23.70
C VAL A 791 11.78 -13.51 -24.39
N LEU A 792 12.88 -13.88 -25.07
CA LEU A 792 13.71 -12.94 -25.84
C LEU A 792 13.04 -12.44 -27.13
N THR A 793 11.97 -13.10 -27.59
CA THR A 793 11.13 -12.61 -28.71
C THR A 793 10.05 -11.63 -28.26
N GLN A 794 9.84 -11.48 -26.94
CA GLN A 794 8.78 -10.66 -26.37
C GLN A 794 9.27 -9.25 -25.97
N ASN A 795 8.35 -8.30 -25.84
CA ASN A 795 8.65 -6.94 -25.36
C ASN A 795 8.68 -6.88 -23.83
N LEU A 796 9.72 -7.47 -23.23
CA LEU A 796 9.89 -7.56 -21.78
C LEU A 796 10.98 -6.60 -21.26
N LEU A 797 10.89 -6.26 -19.98
CA LEU A 797 11.91 -5.56 -19.19
C LEU A 797 12.56 -6.55 -18.19
N PRO A 798 13.77 -7.06 -18.45
CA PRO A 798 14.47 -7.96 -17.55
C PRO A 798 14.97 -7.25 -16.28
N MET A 799 14.74 -7.84 -15.11
CA MET A 799 15.22 -7.35 -13.82
C MET A 799 15.49 -8.49 -12.83
N HIS A 800 16.21 -8.18 -11.76
CA HIS A 800 16.40 -9.13 -10.66
C HIS A 800 15.09 -9.32 -9.89
N SER A 801 14.94 -10.48 -9.24
CA SER A 801 13.72 -10.78 -8.48
C SER A 801 13.53 -9.85 -7.29
N THR A 802 14.60 -9.30 -6.71
CA THR A 802 14.50 -8.27 -5.65
C THR A 802 13.84 -6.98 -6.15
N ASP A 803 14.08 -6.58 -7.39
CA ASP A 803 13.45 -5.38 -7.97
C ASP A 803 11.94 -5.57 -8.10
N TYR A 804 11.50 -6.78 -8.46
CA TYR A 804 10.09 -7.15 -8.46
C TYR A 804 9.50 -7.19 -7.05
N VAL A 805 10.18 -7.81 -6.10
CA VAL A 805 9.72 -7.87 -4.69
C VAL A 805 9.54 -6.47 -4.11
N LEU A 806 10.49 -5.56 -4.34
CA LEU A 806 10.39 -4.17 -3.90
C LEU A 806 9.18 -3.45 -4.53
N LYS A 807 8.86 -3.72 -5.80
CA LYS A 807 7.64 -3.19 -6.45
C LYS A 807 6.37 -3.73 -5.80
N VAL A 808 6.35 -5.00 -5.40
CA VAL A 808 5.20 -5.58 -4.68
C VAL A 808 5.05 -4.96 -3.30
N LEU A 809 6.15 -4.72 -2.58
CA LEU A 809 6.11 -4.05 -1.28
C LEU A 809 5.63 -2.60 -1.41
N ASP A 810 6.15 -1.83 -2.36
CA ASP A 810 5.66 -0.46 -2.63
C ASP A 810 4.18 -0.48 -3.06
N TRP A 811 3.75 -1.48 -3.83
CA TRP A 811 2.33 -1.65 -4.19
C TRP A 811 1.41 -1.78 -2.97
N GLN A 812 1.86 -2.46 -1.90
CA GLN A 812 1.09 -2.65 -0.68
C GLN A 812 0.83 -1.31 0.02
N ASP A 813 1.82 -0.45 0.05
CA ASP A 813 1.79 0.77 0.86
C ASP A 813 1.44 2.02 0.05
N MET A 814 1.55 1.99 -1.28
CA MET A 814 1.32 3.15 -2.15
C MET A 814 -0.04 3.80 -1.91
N ALA A 815 -0.02 5.06 -1.51
CA ALA A 815 -1.21 5.86 -1.31
C ALA A 815 -1.71 6.41 -2.65
N VAL A 816 -3.02 6.30 -2.87
CA VAL A 816 -3.72 6.94 -3.97
C VAL A 816 -4.70 7.92 -3.38
N ALA A 817 -4.53 9.19 -3.70
CA ALA A 817 -5.36 10.28 -3.21
C ALA A 817 -5.84 11.14 -4.37
N ARG A 818 -6.86 11.94 -4.10
CA ARG A 818 -7.39 12.89 -5.06
C ARG A 818 -7.55 14.25 -4.41
N GLU A 819 -7.12 15.30 -5.11
CA GLU A 819 -7.38 16.65 -4.67
C GLU A 819 -8.88 16.88 -4.54
N LEU A 820 -9.28 17.52 -3.45
CA LEU A 820 -10.69 17.66 -3.10
C LEU A 820 -11.47 18.38 -4.22
N GLY A 821 -10.88 19.44 -4.79
CA GLY A 821 -11.48 20.22 -5.87
C GLY A 821 -12.81 20.86 -5.47
N ASP A 822 -13.38 21.68 -6.36
CA ASP A 822 -14.72 22.24 -6.18
C ASP A 822 -15.78 21.17 -6.43
N GLY A 823 -16.99 21.37 -5.91
CA GLY A 823 -18.09 20.42 -6.07
C GLY A 823 -19.30 20.78 -5.22
N ALA A 824 -20.42 20.12 -5.51
CA ALA A 824 -21.63 20.21 -4.69
C ALA A 824 -21.40 19.62 -3.28
N ASP A 825 -22.29 19.95 -2.35
CA ASP A 825 -22.27 19.41 -0.99
C ASP A 825 -22.26 17.88 -1.01
N GLY A 826 -21.39 17.28 -0.19
CA GLY A 826 -21.15 15.85 -0.07
C GLY A 826 -20.38 15.19 -1.23
N ALA A 827 -20.17 15.90 -2.35
CA ALA A 827 -19.57 15.31 -3.54
C ALA A 827 -18.17 14.72 -3.24
N PRO A 828 -17.78 13.57 -3.79
CA PRO A 828 -16.42 13.05 -3.66
C PRO A 828 -15.34 14.01 -4.20
N ALA A 829 -14.09 13.82 -3.79
CA ALA A 829 -12.95 14.54 -4.37
C ALA A 829 -12.88 14.38 -5.91
N GLY A 830 -12.59 15.49 -6.60
CA GLY A 830 -12.72 15.60 -8.07
C GLY A 830 -11.49 16.13 -8.83
N GLY A 831 -10.49 16.67 -8.13
CA GLY A 831 -9.31 17.29 -8.72
C GLY A 831 -8.26 16.30 -9.24
N ALA A 832 -7.00 16.75 -9.32
CA ALA A 832 -5.89 15.94 -9.78
C ALA A 832 -5.66 14.72 -8.87
N TRP A 833 -5.17 13.64 -9.47
CA TRP A 833 -4.66 12.48 -8.73
C TRP A 833 -3.33 12.82 -8.10
N VAL A 834 -3.13 12.34 -6.87
CA VAL A 834 -1.88 12.40 -6.13
C VAL A 834 -1.53 10.98 -5.72
N VAL A 835 -0.34 10.52 -6.11
CA VAL A 835 0.17 9.19 -5.77
C VAL A 835 1.47 9.34 -4.99
N ARG A 836 1.60 8.54 -3.92
CA ARG A 836 2.74 8.54 -3.00
C ARG A 836 3.16 7.11 -2.65
N GLY A 837 4.43 6.80 -2.79
CA GLY A 837 5.04 5.52 -2.45
C GLY A 837 6.54 5.67 -2.18
N ASP A 838 7.24 4.55 -2.03
CA ASP A 838 8.69 4.54 -1.77
C ASP A 838 9.53 4.76 -3.05
N GLY A 839 8.91 4.60 -4.23
CA GLY A 839 9.49 4.91 -5.53
C GLY A 839 10.08 3.72 -6.28
N ASN A 840 9.89 2.50 -5.77
CA ASN A 840 10.21 1.27 -6.48
C ASN A 840 9.15 0.93 -7.55
N LEU A 841 7.87 1.16 -7.26
CA LEU A 841 6.77 0.95 -8.20
C LEU A 841 6.51 2.22 -9.02
N ARG A 842 6.66 2.11 -10.35
CA ARG A 842 6.65 3.25 -11.27
C ARG A 842 5.61 3.14 -12.38
N ASN A 843 4.54 2.42 -12.13
CA ASN A 843 3.50 2.22 -13.12
C ASN A 843 2.11 2.12 -12.50
N LEU A 844 1.16 2.81 -13.12
CA LEU A 844 -0.24 2.81 -12.75
C LEU A 844 -1.08 2.41 -13.96
N ARG A 845 -2.18 1.70 -13.75
CA ARG A 845 -3.16 1.31 -14.76
C ARG A 845 -4.44 2.11 -14.58
N TRP A 846 -4.88 2.78 -15.63
CA TRP A 846 -6.15 3.51 -15.66
C TRP A 846 -7.09 2.87 -16.69
N VAL A 847 -8.28 2.50 -16.25
CA VAL A 847 -9.33 1.91 -17.09
C VAL A 847 -10.54 2.82 -17.29
N GLY A 848 -10.49 4.04 -16.76
CA GLY A 848 -11.50 5.05 -17.07
C GLY A 848 -11.17 5.78 -18.38
N ASP A 849 -11.91 6.84 -18.66
CA ASP A 849 -11.76 7.60 -19.89
C ASP A 849 -10.51 8.51 -19.86
N GLY A 850 -9.98 8.80 -21.06
CA GLY A 850 -8.90 9.75 -21.27
C GLY A 850 -7.48 9.20 -21.07
N VAL A 851 -6.50 10.09 -21.24
CA VAL A 851 -5.06 9.86 -21.13
C VAL A 851 -4.46 10.83 -20.10
N PRO A 852 -3.33 10.51 -19.43
CA PRO A 852 -2.73 11.45 -18.50
C PRO A 852 -2.25 12.71 -19.24
N ASP A 853 -2.49 13.89 -18.64
CA ASP A 853 -1.96 15.15 -19.17
C ASP A 853 -0.47 15.32 -18.81
N VAL A 854 0.40 14.64 -19.56
CA VAL A 854 1.85 14.59 -19.31
C VAL A 854 2.49 15.99 -19.35
N ALA A 855 1.89 16.96 -20.05
CA ALA A 855 2.40 18.32 -20.15
C ALA A 855 2.36 19.06 -18.81
N THR A 856 1.30 18.86 -18.01
CA THR A 856 1.07 19.53 -16.73
C THR A 856 1.37 18.65 -15.51
N ALA A 857 1.63 17.37 -15.74
CA ALA A 857 1.93 16.40 -14.69
C ALA A 857 3.29 16.60 -14.03
N GLN A 858 3.38 16.18 -12.77
CA GLN A 858 4.62 16.00 -12.02
C GLN A 858 4.85 14.51 -11.80
N GLY A 859 6.09 14.05 -11.97
CA GLY A 859 6.49 12.65 -11.78
C GLY A 859 5.94 11.66 -12.82
N VAL A 860 5.32 12.15 -13.90
CA VAL A 860 4.82 11.32 -15.01
C VAL A 860 5.75 11.45 -16.21
N THR A 861 6.31 10.33 -16.66
CA THR A 861 7.29 10.27 -17.76
C THR A 861 6.63 10.05 -19.12
N GLY A 862 5.45 9.43 -19.14
CA GLY A 862 4.70 9.12 -20.36
C GLY A 862 3.55 8.16 -20.10
N SER A 863 2.99 7.61 -21.18
CA SER A 863 1.92 6.62 -21.11
C SER A 863 1.97 5.63 -22.27
N SER A 864 1.35 4.48 -22.07
CA SER A 864 1.19 3.45 -23.10
C SER A 864 -0.21 2.81 -23.02
N PRO A 865 -0.71 2.15 -24.08
CA PRO A 865 -1.93 1.34 -23.98
C PRO A 865 -1.78 0.23 -22.92
N ALA A 866 -2.85 -0.05 -22.17
CA ALA A 866 -2.91 -1.15 -21.21
C ALA A 866 -3.68 -2.36 -21.77
N PRO A 867 -3.19 -3.61 -21.57
CA PRO A 867 -3.98 -4.81 -21.84
C PRO A 867 -5.29 -4.79 -21.04
N GLY A 868 -6.39 -5.13 -21.71
CA GLY A 868 -7.73 -5.12 -21.12
C GLY A 868 -8.47 -3.79 -21.26
N GLY A 869 -7.86 -2.83 -21.95
CA GLY A 869 -8.40 -1.50 -22.18
C GLY A 869 -7.80 -0.44 -21.24
N GLY A 870 -7.84 0.82 -21.68
CA GLY A 870 -7.29 1.96 -20.95
C GLY A 870 -5.79 2.20 -21.20
N VAL A 871 -5.13 2.86 -20.26
CA VAL A 871 -3.74 3.31 -20.37
C VAL A 871 -2.91 2.98 -19.13
N TYR A 872 -1.64 2.68 -19.36
CA TYR A 872 -0.63 2.72 -18.33
C TYR A 872 -0.06 4.14 -18.23
N VAL A 873 0.09 4.63 -16.99
CA VAL A 873 0.77 5.88 -16.66
C VAL A 873 2.14 5.52 -16.08
N HIS A 874 3.20 6.03 -16.68
CA HIS A 874 4.56 5.72 -16.28
C HIS A 874 5.09 6.81 -15.36
N LEU A 875 5.68 6.42 -14.24
CA LEU A 875 6.20 7.33 -13.23
C LEU A 875 7.73 7.33 -13.26
N ASP A 876 8.35 8.39 -12.74
CA ASP A 876 9.80 8.44 -12.51
C ASP A 876 10.21 7.97 -11.09
N GLY A 877 9.23 7.87 -10.19
CA GLY A 877 9.42 7.52 -8.80
C GLY A 877 8.09 7.41 -8.06
N GLY A 878 8.15 7.59 -6.74
CA GLY A 878 7.01 7.39 -5.83
C GLY A 878 6.20 8.64 -5.55
N ASN A 879 6.30 9.69 -6.37
CA ASN A 879 5.63 10.97 -6.15
C ASN A 879 5.11 11.50 -7.48
N ALA A 880 3.79 11.44 -7.68
CA ALA A 880 3.17 11.93 -8.90
C ALA A 880 1.92 12.74 -8.63
N ARG A 881 1.70 13.76 -9.46
CA ARG A 881 0.48 14.56 -9.51
C ARG A 881 0.06 14.77 -10.95
N PHE A 882 -1.14 14.34 -11.33
CA PHE A 882 -1.61 14.40 -12.71
C PHE A 882 -3.14 14.36 -12.83
N SER A 883 -3.66 14.77 -13.98
CA SER A 883 -5.07 14.68 -14.36
C SER A 883 -5.23 13.87 -15.63
N PHE A 884 -6.42 13.31 -15.86
CA PHE A 884 -6.78 12.69 -17.14
C PHE A 884 -7.53 13.68 -18.02
N VAL A 885 -7.18 13.72 -19.30
CA VAL A 885 -7.79 14.56 -20.33
C VAL A 885 -8.28 13.68 -21.48
N PRO A 886 -9.33 14.08 -22.23
CA PRO A 886 -9.84 13.26 -23.35
C PRO A 886 -8.78 12.96 -24.42
N ALA A 887 -7.86 13.90 -24.64
CA ALA A 887 -6.71 13.78 -25.53
C ALA A 887 -5.57 14.67 -24.99
N ALA A 888 -4.32 14.36 -25.36
CA ALA A 888 -3.16 15.14 -24.95
C ALA A 888 -3.32 16.64 -25.29
N THR A 889 -3.12 17.50 -24.30
CA THR A 889 -3.36 18.94 -24.42
C THR A 889 -2.31 19.64 -25.28
N HIS A 890 -1.04 19.28 -25.09
CA HIS A 890 0.12 19.78 -25.83
C HIS A 890 1.10 18.64 -26.14
N ALA A 891 1.73 18.69 -27.31
CA ALA A 891 2.78 17.75 -27.68
C ALA A 891 4.10 18.12 -26.97
N VAL A 892 4.38 17.43 -25.87
CA VAL A 892 5.65 17.51 -25.14
C VAL A 892 6.42 16.19 -25.28
N PRO A 893 7.76 16.20 -25.17
CA PRO A 893 8.53 14.95 -25.10
C PRO A 893 8.05 14.09 -23.94
N GLU A 894 7.77 12.84 -24.25
CA GLU A 894 7.31 11.81 -23.31
C GLU A 894 7.90 10.45 -23.69
N LEU A 895 7.93 9.53 -22.73
CA LEU A 895 8.47 8.18 -22.88
C LEU A 895 7.32 7.16 -22.94
N PRO A 896 6.83 6.78 -24.14
CA PRO A 896 5.83 5.71 -24.26
C PRO A 896 6.41 4.31 -23.99
N GLU A 897 7.73 4.15 -24.08
CA GLU A 897 8.39 2.86 -23.87
C GLU A 897 9.86 3.02 -23.48
N ALA A 898 10.33 2.22 -22.53
CA ALA A 898 11.74 2.03 -22.24
C ALA A 898 12.04 0.59 -21.79
N ASN A 899 13.23 0.10 -22.14
CA ASN A 899 13.82 -1.11 -21.58
C ASN A 899 14.86 -0.71 -20.53
N GLY A 900 14.42 -0.06 -19.46
CA GLY A 900 15.26 0.43 -18.38
C GLY A 900 14.47 1.28 -17.41
N LEU A 901 15.12 1.63 -16.30
CA LEU A 901 14.60 2.49 -15.25
C LEU A 901 14.75 3.95 -15.67
N VAL A 902 13.65 4.71 -15.61
CA VAL A 902 13.62 6.17 -15.79
C VAL A 902 13.39 6.81 -14.41
N ARG A 903 14.24 7.77 -14.04
CA ARG A 903 14.19 8.46 -12.74
C ARG A 903 14.43 9.96 -12.88
N ASP A 904 14.14 10.70 -11.82
CA ASP A 904 14.45 12.12 -11.67
C ASP A 904 13.97 12.96 -12.86
N TRP A 905 12.73 12.72 -13.29
CA TRP A 905 12.15 13.35 -14.47
C TRP A 905 11.73 14.78 -14.16
N HIS A 906 12.40 15.73 -14.80
CA HIS A 906 12.15 17.15 -14.60
C HIS A 906 12.02 17.88 -15.93
N ARG A 907 10.92 18.63 -16.10
CA ARG A 907 10.70 19.51 -17.25
C ARG A 907 10.82 20.97 -16.82
N ASP A 908 11.63 21.72 -17.54
CA ASP A 908 11.84 23.16 -17.35
C ASP A 908 11.80 23.87 -18.71
N GLY A 909 10.68 24.52 -19.01
CA GLY A 909 10.42 25.09 -20.34
C GLY A 909 10.56 24.04 -21.45
N GLY A 910 11.41 24.32 -22.45
CA GLY A 910 11.70 23.42 -23.57
C GLY A 910 12.73 22.32 -23.27
N ALA A 911 13.23 22.21 -22.04
CA ALA A 911 14.19 21.19 -21.64
C ALA A 911 13.55 20.14 -20.72
N THR A 912 13.82 18.87 -20.99
CA THR A 912 13.46 17.73 -20.12
C THR A 912 14.71 16.98 -19.72
N ARG A 913 14.89 16.72 -18.43
CA ARG A 913 16.04 15.99 -17.86
C ARG A 913 15.56 14.77 -17.10
N PHE A 914 16.31 13.69 -17.17
CA PHE A 914 16.04 12.48 -16.40
C PHE A 914 17.29 11.59 -16.34
N ALA A 915 17.31 10.69 -15.37
CA ALA A 915 18.31 9.63 -15.28
C ALA A 915 17.78 8.32 -15.89
N PHE A 916 18.65 7.60 -16.58
CA PHE A 916 18.31 6.34 -17.26
C PHE A 916 19.35 5.24 -16.97
N SER A 917 18.90 3.98 -16.90
CA SER A 917 19.79 2.81 -16.73
C SER A 917 19.02 1.51 -16.96
N GLY A 918 19.72 0.40 -17.25
CA GLY A 918 19.06 -0.92 -17.27
C GLY A 918 20.03 -2.10 -17.39
N TYR A 919 19.54 -3.29 -17.05
CA TYR A 919 20.35 -4.51 -16.93
C TYR A 919 20.74 -5.14 -18.27
N TYR A 920 19.85 -5.13 -19.27
CA TYR A 920 20.02 -5.91 -20.48
C TYR A 920 19.54 -5.14 -21.72
N LYS A 921 20.48 -4.79 -22.60
CA LYS A 921 20.25 -4.02 -23.85
C LYS A 921 19.33 -2.79 -23.64
N PRO A 922 19.69 -1.87 -22.72
CA PRO A 922 18.78 -0.81 -22.33
C PRO A 922 18.62 0.25 -23.41
N PHE A 923 17.37 0.71 -23.57
CA PHE A 923 17.01 1.78 -24.50
C PHE A 923 15.80 2.55 -23.98
N PHE A 924 15.61 3.77 -24.48
CA PHE A 924 14.37 4.53 -24.28
C PHE A 924 13.86 5.09 -25.62
N ARG A 925 12.54 5.26 -25.74
CA ARG A 925 11.89 5.88 -26.91
C ARG A 925 11.23 7.19 -26.50
N LEU A 926 11.53 8.27 -27.23
CA LEU A 926 10.87 9.56 -27.05
C LEU A 926 9.80 9.76 -28.13
N ALA A 927 8.56 10.00 -27.72
CA ALA A 927 7.52 10.57 -28.57
C ALA A 927 7.63 12.09 -28.60
N ASN A 928 7.04 12.73 -29.61
CA ASN A 928 6.99 14.19 -29.77
C ASN A 928 8.35 14.91 -29.76
N ALA A 929 9.44 14.17 -30.02
CA ALA A 929 10.81 14.66 -29.92
C ALA A 929 11.48 14.91 -31.29
N GLY A 930 10.71 14.94 -32.38
CA GLY A 930 11.24 14.96 -33.75
C GLY A 930 12.08 16.20 -34.12
N GLN A 931 11.92 17.30 -33.37
CA GLN A 931 12.69 18.55 -33.52
C GLN A 931 13.59 18.83 -32.31
N CYS A 932 13.83 17.82 -31.47
CA CYS A 932 14.59 17.98 -30.24
C CYS A 932 16.02 17.45 -30.39
N SER A 933 16.96 18.11 -29.72
CA SER A 933 18.32 17.61 -29.51
C SER A 933 18.37 16.81 -28.22
N VAL A 934 19.15 15.71 -28.20
CA VAL A 934 19.30 14.85 -27.03
C VAL A 934 20.78 14.73 -26.69
N THR A 935 21.11 14.82 -25.40
CA THR A 935 22.44 14.50 -24.88
C THR A 935 22.34 13.41 -23.83
N ILE A 936 23.38 12.57 -23.76
CA ILE A 936 23.56 11.52 -22.74
C ILE A 936 24.93 11.75 -22.12
N ASP A 937 24.97 11.95 -20.79
CA ASP A 937 26.15 12.36 -20.03
C ASP A 937 26.86 13.59 -20.64
N GLY A 938 26.05 14.57 -21.07
CA GLY A 938 26.49 15.81 -21.70
C GLY A 938 27.00 15.66 -23.14
N LYS A 939 26.98 14.45 -23.73
CA LYS A 939 27.42 14.21 -25.11
C LYS A 939 26.22 14.12 -26.05
N PRO A 940 26.25 14.76 -27.25
CA PRO A 940 25.18 14.63 -28.23
C PRO A 940 24.90 13.17 -28.60
N ALA A 941 23.63 12.77 -28.54
CA ALA A 941 23.16 11.44 -28.91
C ALA A 941 22.25 11.52 -30.15
N ARG A 942 22.44 10.61 -31.11
CA ARG A 942 21.60 10.51 -32.31
C ARG A 942 20.62 9.37 -32.16
N GLY A 943 19.33 9.69 -32.14
CA GLY A 943 18.28 8.69 -32.07
C GLY A 943 17.97 8.07 -33.43
N VAL A 944 17.52 6.81 -33.44
CA VAL A 944 17.00 6.14 -34.63
C VAL A 944 15.50 6.38 -34.69
N ARG A 945 14.99 6.88 -35.82
CA ARG A 945 13.55 7.09 -36.00
C ARG A 945 12.85 5.74 -36.20
N GLU A 946 11.90 5.44 -35.33
CA GLU A 946 11.06 4.24 -35.38
C GLU A 946 9.59 4.68 -35.26
N SER A 947 8.84 4.55 -36.36
CA SER A 947 7.48 5.07 -36.47
C SER A 947 7.40 6.55 -36.05
N ASN A 948 6.65 6.87 -34.99
CA ASN A 948 6.47 8.23 -34.48
C ASN A 948 7.37 8.55 -33.27
N THR A 949 8.40 7.73 -33.02
CA THR A 949 9.32 7.89 -31.88
C THR A 949 10.78 7.95 -32.32
N LEU A 950 11.64 8.45 -31.43
CA LEU A 950 13.09 8.37 -31.55
C LEU A 950 13.63 7.41 -30.48
N ARG A 951 14.31 6.35 -30.92
CA ARG A 951 14.95 5.35 -30.05
C ARG A 951 16.41 5.74 -29.77
N PHE A 952 16.81 5.61 -28.51
CA PHE A 952 18.19 5.79 -28.05
C PHE A 952 18.64 4.57 -27.26
N ASP A 953 19.73 3.95 -27.69
CA ASP A 953 20.35 2.81 -27.02
C ASP A 953 21.45 3.28 -26.06
N THR A 954 21.58 2.63 -24.92
CA THR A 954 22.58 2.94 -23.89
C THR A 954 23.33 1.68 -23.44
N PRO A 955 24.52 1.80 -22.84
CA PRO A 955 25.21 0.65 -22.25
C PRO A 955 24.42 0.05 -21.07
N ALA A 956 24.41 -1.28 -21.00
CA ALA A 956 23.90 -2.02 -19.85
C ALA A 956 24.78 -1.80 -18.60
N VAL A 957 24.16 -1.84 -17.43
CA VAL A 957 24.82 -1.75 -16.11
C VAL A 957 24.35 -2.88 -15.21
N ASN A 958 25.22 -3.32 -14.29
CA ASN A 958 24.89 -4.40 -13.35
C ASN A 958 24.15 -3.90 -12.11
N ASP A 959 24.22 -2.59 -11.84
CA ASP A 959 23.54 -1.94 -10.73
C ASP A 959 22.86 -0.66 -11.26
N PRO A 960 21.68 -0.80 -11.92
CA PRO A 960 20.94 0.33 -12.43
C PRO A 960 20.31 1.16 -11.31
N ILE A 961 20.42 0.79 -10.04
CA ILE A 961 20.00 1.67 -8.94
C ILE A 961 21.05 2.76 -8.72
N HIS A 962 22.33 2.41 -8.70
CA HIS A 962 23.40 3.35 -8.36
C HIS A 962 24.19 3.88 -9.57
N VAL A 963 24.15 3.19 -10.72
CA VAL A 963 24.85 3.62 -11.94
C VAL A 963 23.84 4.06 -12.99
N GLN A 964 23.85 5.35 -13.31
CA GLN A 964 22.83 5.98 -14.14
C GLN A 964 23.46 6.94 -15.16
N GLN A 965 22.89 6.98 -16.37
CA GLN A 965 23.21 7.98 -17.38
C GLN A 965 22.27 9.18 -17.26
N GLN A 966 22.81 10.38 -17.40
CA GLN A 966 22.04 11.63 -17.35
C GLN A 966 21.59 12.01 -18.76
N VAL A 967 20.29 12.08 -18.99
CA VAL A 967 19.70 12.42 -20.29
C VAL A 967 19.12 13.83 -20.24
N GLU A 968 19.41 14.64 -21.26
CA GLU A 968 18.79 15.94 -21.46
C GLU A 968 18.22 16.03 -22.89
N VAL A 969 16.93 16.35 -22.99
CA VAL A 969 16.19 16.58 -24.23
C VAL A 969 15.86 18.07 -24.31
N ARG A 970 16.29 18.75 -25.38
CA ARG A 970 15.95 20.16 -25.64
C ARG A 970 15.21 20.31 -26.95
N CYS A 971 14.00 20.86 -26.88
CA CYS A 971 13.17 21.15 -28.05
C CYS A 971 13.17 22.65 -28.34
N GLY A 972 13.12 23.01 -29.62
CA GLY A 972 12.87 24.40 -30.03
C GLY A 972 11.51 24.87 -29.50
N ALA A 973 11.44 26.15 -29.12
CA ALA A 973 10.21 26.80 -28.66
C ALA A 973 9.16 26.93 -29.77
#